data_AF-A0A7C5F944-F1
#
_entry.id   AF-A0A7C5F944-F1
#
_cell.length_a   1.000
_cell.length_b   1.000
_cell.length_c   1.000
_cell.angle_alpha   90.00
_cell.angle_beta   90.00
_cell.angle_gamma   90.00
#
_symmetry.space_group_name_H-M   'P 1'
#
loop_
_entity.id
_entity.type
_entity.pdbx_description
1 polymer ?
#
loop_
_entity_poly.entity_id
_entity_poly.type
_entity_poly.pdbx_seq_one_letter_code
_entity_poly.pdbx_strand_id
1 'polypeptide(L)'
;MSGIMKKFIILILLVFLVLSNSILAQDAYYLDKGGPVPLWYVPGKIVVKWVQGLAPEMGTYLGSDPAFDQSIEPETTLYGFFYVWLVPGSEIAGTMERLETNPYVEVANPIFHKANDTGEIVSFDRVMVKFLDSVSRNTIDSLNSLWQVQIADSIPGITNNFMLKVSKATGRSVLEIANIYEQDTQTEFAVPDFLARIVLDSYTPVDPYFYNQYNFHNTGQTGGTPDADIDALEAWEFGLGDTSLIVAVIDAGIESHEDLLYYQLYDGYDYAGDVIFYNTPDNDPSPGDTCFQAPHGMACAGLIAASHNYVGVAGLAPNIKIMPLKILDNYGRGPYDLTSVSILYNAIAHAKVHGAAILSNSWTGDEKKDTSTSDPELKTLKWIIKYVSSTSPVFFSAGNTSSYVRFPANMKEVISVGATNKFDQRWPYSPYYSLADSLDLVAPSGDVNLFGDIWTMDIAGLGGYNPGTGCGGAPLEAYSNNYTRRFGGTSAACPQAAGTAALLMSYDRKSNWRNLATNDYKEVLKHSADDLGPVGWDAEYGYGRLNAMKALVAIARGDINKDGLIALTDIIWLVNYVFDKDRIATGCLSSDPGNCWTPTPHKGLADTNCDGSIGLPDVIYLTNFFYNNPPGSPAPPICYRYDY
;
A
#
# COMPACT_ATOMS: atom_id res chain seq x y z
N MET A 1 -41.85 -31.37 -49.06
CA MET A 1 -41.14 -31.40 -47.75
C MET A 1 -42.05 -32.04 -46.71
N SER A 2 -41.61 -33.13 -46.09
CA SER A 2 -42.41 -33.97 -45.18
C SER A 2 -42.83 -33.22 -43.91
N GLY A 3 -43.93 -33.66 -43.27
CA GLY A 3 -44.47 -33.03 -42.04
C GLY A 3 -43.48 -32.95 -40.87
N ILE A 4 -42.40 -33.72 -40.89
CA ILE A 4 -41.30 -33.66 -39.94
C ILE A 4 -40.45 -32.40 -40.15
N MET A 5 -40.22 -31.99 -41.40
CA MET A 5 -39.45 -30.78 -41.74
C MET A 5 -40.19 -29.49 -41.35
N LYS A 6 -41.53 -29.46 -41.47
CA LYS A 6 -42.34 -28.32 -41.00
C LYS A 6 -42.33 -28.20 -39.48
N LYS A 7 -42.38 -29.32 -38.74
CA LYS A 7 -42.27 -29.32 -37.27
C LYS A 7 -40.87 -28.93 -36.80
N PHE A 8 -39.82 -29.33 -37.52
CA PHE A 8 -38.43 -28.92 -37.21
C PHE A 8 -38.18 -27.43 -37.46
N ILE A 9 -38.71 -26.87 -38.54
CA ILE A 9 -38.59 -25.42 -38.85
C ILE A 9 -39.41 -24.58 -37.85
N ILE A 10 -40.60 -25.03 -37.46
CA ILE A 10 -41.41 -24.36 -36.42
C ILE A 10 -40.73 -24.45 -35.05
N LEU A 11 -40.11 -25.58 -34.70
CA LEU A 11 -39.35 -25.72 -33.45
C LEU A 11 -38.09 -24.85 -33.46
N ILE A 12 -37.36 -24.74 -34.59
CA ILE A 12 -36.20 -23.84 -34.71
C ILE A 12 -36.65 -22.37 -34.67
N LEU A 13 -37.79 -21.99 -35.27
CA LEU A 13 -38.33 -20.63 -35.18
C LEU A 13 -38.84 -20.31 -33.77
N LEU A 14 -39.45 -21.26 -33.05
CA LEU A 14 -39.85 -21.09 -31.64
C LEU A 14 -38.65 -21.07 -30.71
N VAL A 15 -37.62 -21.88 -30.97
CA VAL A 15 -36.36 -21.85 -30.22
C VAL A 15 -35.58 -20.57 -30.52
N PHE A 16 -35.61 -20.03 -31.75
CA PHE A 16 -35.08 -18.70 -32.03
C PHE A 16 -35.95 -17.58 -31.41
N LEU A 17 -37.27 -17.71 -31.33
CA LEU A 17 -38.13 -16.73 -30.62
C LEU A 17 -38.01 -16.79 -29.10
N VAL A 18 -37.67 -17.96 -28.54
CA VAL A 18 -37.46 -18.17 -27.09
C VAL A 18 -35.99 -17.91 -26.70
N LEU A 19 -35.03 -18.01 -27.62
CA LEU A 19 -33.61 -17.67 -27.40
C LEU A 19 -33.20 -16.27 -27.90
N SER A 20 -34.13 -15.46 -28.41
CA SER A 20 -33.87 -14.06 -28.79
C SER A 20 -34.52 -13.00 -27.90
N ASN A 21 -35.19 -13.41 -26.81
CA ASN A 21 -35.73 -12.46 -25.83
C ASN A 21 -35.25 -12.79 -24.41
N SER A 22 -33.97 -12.53 -24.19
CA SER A 22 -33.58 -11.77 -23.01
C SER A 22 -32.71 -10.60 -23.45
N ILE A 23 -33.17 -9.86 -24.47
CA ILE A 23 -32.90 -8.43 -24.50
C ILE A 23 -33.68 -7.92 -23.28
N LEU A 24 -33.00 -7.71 -22.16
CA LEU A 24 -33.57 -6.93 -21.07
C LEU A 24 -34.02 -5.62 -21.72
N ALA A 25 -35.32 -5.36 -21.71
CA ALA A 25 -35.83 -4.09 -22.21
C ALA A 25 -35.05 -2.99 -21.50
N GLN A 26 -34.43 -2.11 -22.28
CA GLN A 26 -33.65 -1.01 -21.74
C GLN A 26 -34.59 -0.12 -20.93
N ASP A 27 -34.28 0.10 -19.65
CA ASP A 27 -35.14 0.83 -18.74
C ASP A 27 -34.96 2.35 -18.88
N ALA A 28 -33.72 2.80 -19.08
CA ALA A 28 -33.39 4.21 -19.21
C ALA A 28 -32.12 4.43 -20.07
N TYR A 29 -31.82 5.70 -20.35
CA TYR A 29 -30.54 6.11 -20.93
C TYR A 29 -30.18 7.54 -20.57
N TYR A 30 -28.87 7.81 -20.64
CA TYR A 30 -28.37 9.17 -20.83
C TYR A 30 -27.56 9.25 -22.13
N LEU A 31 -27.32 10.45 -22.62
CA LEU A 31 -26.56 10.71 -23.83
C LEU A 31 -25.10 11.05 -23.49
N ASP A 32 -24.23 10.56 -24.34
CA ASP A 32 -22.83 10.95 -24.52
C ASP A 32 -22.68 11.32 -26.00
N LYS A 33 -21.67 12.11 -26.37
CA LYS A 33 -21.23 12.32 -27.77
C LYS A 33 -21.10 11.03 -28.60
N GLY A 34 -20.87 9.88 -27.97
CA GLY A 34 -20.87 8.55 -28.61
C GLY A 34 -22.25 7.94 -28.91
N GLY A 35 -23.34 8.52 -28.40
CA GLY A 35 -24.71 8.02 -28.52
C GLY A 35 -25.38 7.69 -27.17
N PRO A 36 -26.56 7.04 -27.18
CA PRO A 36 -27.25 6.68 -25.95
C PRO A 36 -26.50 5.60 -25.17
N VAL A 37 -26.26 5.86 -23.89
CA VAL A 37 -25.70 4.90 -22.93
C VAL A 37 -26.87 4.22 -22.22
N PRO A 38 -27.10 2.91 -22.44
CA PRO A 38 -28.22 2.20 -21.87
C PRO A 38 -28.02 1.92 -20.37
N LEU A 39 -29.10 2.03 -19.62
CA LEU A 39 -29.16 1.77 -18.18
C LEU A 39 -30.32 0.82 -17.87
N TRP A 40 -30.10 -0.04 -16.88
CA TRP A 40 -31.10 -0.98 -16.35
C TRP A 40 -31.31 -0.73 -14.87
N TYR A 41 -32.54 -0.90 -14.40
CA TYR A 41 -32.88 -0.72 -13.00
C TYR A 41 -32.25 -1.81 -12.13
N VAL A 42 -31.66 -1.40 -11.01
CA VAL A 42 -31.28 -2.31 -9.92
C VAL A 42 -32.53 -2.58 -9.08
N PRO A 43 -33.03 -3.83 -9.03
CA PRO A 43 -34.25 -4.14 -8.29
C PRO A 43 -34.05 -4.03 -6.77
N GLY A 44 -35.14 -3.78 -6.04
CA GLY A 44 -35.18 -3.91 -4.58
C GLY A 44 -34.69 -2.71 -3.78
N LYS A 45 -34.19 -1.64 -4.41
CA LYS A 45 -33.89 -0.37 -3.73
C LYS A 45 -33.86 0.82 -4.67
N ILE A 46 -34.06 2.00 -4.11
CA ILE A 46 -34.06 3.31 -4.80
C ILE A 46 -33.38 4.35 -3.89
N VAL A 47 -33.15 5.55 -4.41
CA VAL A 47 -32.72 6.70 -3.59
C VAL A 47 -33.83 7.75 -3.47
N VAL A 48 -34.01 8.27 -2.27
CA VAL A 48 -35.02 9.28 -1.96
C VAL A 48 -34.40 10.40 -1.15
N LYS A 49 -34.70 11.65 -1.53
CA LYS A 49 -34.43 12.85 -0.76
C LYS A 49 -35.74 13.40 -0.24
N TRP A 50 -35.81 13.62 1.06
CA TRP A 50 -37.01 14.11 1.73
C TRP A 50 -36.99 15.63 1.84
N VAL A 51 -38.16 16.24 1.88
CA VAL A 51 -38.29 17.68 2.15
C VAL A 51 -37.71 17.98 3.53
N GLN A 52 -36.80 18.95 3.58
CA GLN A 52 -36.07 19.33 4.78
C GLN A 52 -37.03 19.69 5.94
N GLY A 53 -36.83 19.06 7.10
CA GLY A 53 -37.63 19.30 8.31
C GLY A 53 -38.77 18.29 8.57
N LEU A 54 -39.04 17.36 7.65
CA LEU A 54 -40.10 16.36 7.79
C LEU A 54 -39.58 14.94 8.13
N ALA A 55 -38.34 14.83 8.64
CA ALA A 55 -37.72 13.55 8.99
C ALA A 55 -38.51 12.67 9.99
N PRO A 56 -39.20 13.20 11.02
CA PRO A 56 -40.05 12.39 11.90
C PRO A 56 -41.24 11.74 11.18
N GLU A 57 -41.68 12.33 10.07
CA GLU A 57 -42.80 11.87 9.25
C GLU A 57 -42.35 10.84 8.20
N MET A 58 -41.04 10.76 7.92
CA MET A 58 -40.42 9.76 7.03
C MET A 58 -40.70 8.33 7.50
N GLY A 59 -40.41 8.01 8.77
CA GLY A 59 -40.63 6.67 9.30
C GLY A 59 -42.12 6.29 9.31
N THR A 60 -43.01 7.27 9.51
CA THR A 60 -44.45 7.07 9.41
C THR A 60 -44.89 6.80 7.98
N TYR A 61 -44.33 7.52 7.00
CA TYR A 61 -44.64 7.32 5.58
C TYR A 61 -44.11 5.99 5.05
N LEU A 62 -42.83 5.67 5.29
CA LEU A 62 -42.23 4.37 4.97
C LEU A 62 -43.02 3.22 5.64
N GLY A 63 -43.50 3.46 6.85
CA GLY A 63 -44.40 2.57 7.59
C GLY A 63 -45.80 2.37 6.96
N SER A 64 -46.19 3.21 6.00
CA SER A 64 -47.54 3.22 5.40
C SER A 64 -47.59 2.86 3.91
N ASP A 65 -46.48 3.02 3.18
CA ASP A 65 -46.42 2.69 1.75
C ASP A 65 -46.01 1.22 1.55
N PRO A 66 -46.86 0.40 0.92
CA PRO A 66 -46.69 -1.05 0.85
C PRO A 66 -45.51 -1.50 -0.03
N ALA A 67 -44.89 -0.60 -0.78
CA ALA A 67 -43.72 -0.94 -1.59
C ALA A 67 -42.41 -0.94 -0.80
N PHE A 68 -42.35 -0.31 0.37
CA PHE A 68 -41.11 -0.24 1.16
C PHE A 68 -40.98 -1.40 2.13
N ASP A 69 -39.78 -1.97 2.20
CA ASP A 69 -39.44 -2.98 3.20
C ASP A 69 -39.14 -2.31 4.54
N GLN A 70 -40.12 -2.34 5.43
CA GLN A 70 -40.05 -1.73 6.75
C GLN A 70 -39.12 -2.47 7.72
N SER A 71 -38.60 -3.64 7.33
CA SER A 71 -37.61 -4.36 8.15
C SER A 71 -36.19 -3.82 7.98
N ILE A 72 -35.97 -2.96 6.98
CA ILE A 72 -34.66 -2.39 6.67
C ILE A 72 -34.73 -0.88 6.84
N GLU A 73 -33.92 -0.37 7.77
CA GLU A 73 -33.82 1.07 8.02
C GLU A 73 -33.15 1.79 6.84
N PRO A 74 -33.64 2.98 6.43
CA PRO A 74 -32.99 3.79 5.39
C PRO A 74 -31.52 4.12 5.70
N GLU A 75 -30.67 4.07 4.67
CA GLU A 75 -29.24 4.37 4.81
C GLU A 75 -28.92 5.73 4.20
N THR A 76 -28.22 6.58 4.94
CA THR A 76 -27.79 7.90 4.46
C THR A 76 -26.77 7.78 3.33
N THR A 77 -26.91 8.60 2.30
CA THR A 77 -25.93 8.75 1.22
C THR A 77 -25.56 10.24 1.05
N LEU A 78 -24.95 10.61 -0.07
CA LEU A 78 -24.54 11.98 -0.37
C LEU A 78 -25.72 12.93 -0.62
N TYR A 79 -25.50 14.23 -0.43
CA TYR A 79 -26.42 15.31 -0.79
C TYR A 79 -27.83 15.25 -0.15
N GLY A 80 -27.93 14.56 1.00
CA GLY A 80 -29.17 14.41 1.76
C GLY A 80 -30.12 13.35 1.21
N PHE A 81 -29.65 12.48 0.32
CA PHE A 81 -30.40 11.32 -0.14
C PHE A 81 -30.27 10.14 0.85
N PHE A 82 -31.23 9.22 0.75
CA PHE A 82 -31.28 7.97 1.50
C PHE A 82 -31.51 6.82 0.53
N TYR A 83 -30.78 5.72 0.72
CA TYR A 83 -31.19 4.44 0.18
C TYR A 83 -32.42 3.96 0.95
N VAL A 84 -33.43 3.52 0.21
CA VAL A 84 -34.62 2.86 0.76
C VAL A 84 -34.88 1.57 0.01
N TRP A 85 -35.25 0.53 0.76
CA TRP A 85 -35.44 -0.81 0.23
C TRP A 85 -36.90 -1.05 -0.12
N LEU A 86 -37.09 -1.77 -1.23
CA LEU A 86 -38.40 -2.15 -1.72
C LEU A 86 -38.69 -3.62 -1.36
N VAL A 87 -39.94 -3.91 -1.02
CA VAL A 87 -40.42 -5.28 -0.82
C VAL A 87 -40.16 -6.09 -2.10
N PRO A 88 -39.65 -7.33 -2.01
CA PRO A 88 -39.41 -8.17 -3.18
C PRO A 88 -40.63 -8.26 -4.11
N GLY A 89 -40.42 -7.95 -5.39
CA GLY A 89 -41.47 -7.93 -6.41
C GLY A 89 -42.12 -6.56 -6.65
N SER A 90 -41.73 -5.52 -5.91
CA SER A 90 -42.17 -4.14 -6.18
C SER A 90 -41.62 -3.61 -7.51
N GLU A 91 -42.47 -2.96 -8.29
CA GLU A 91 -42.10 -2.36 -9.58
C GLU A 91 -41.50 -0.96 -9.37
N ILE A 92 -40.29 -0.73 -9.89
CA ILE A 92 -39.56 0.54 -9.69
C ILE A 92 -40.28 1.72 -10.37
N ALA A 93 -40.70 1.55 -11.62
CA ALA A 93 -41.40 2.61 -12.36
C ALA A 93 -42.66 3.09 -11.64
N GLY A 94 -43.53 2.17 -11.22
CA GLY A 94 -44.74 2.51 -10.46
C GLY A 94 -44.43 3.11 -9.09
N THR A 95 -43.29 2.77 -8.49
CA THR A 95 -42.85 3.37 -7.22
C THR A 95 -42.37 4.81 -7.41
N MET A 96 -41.64 5.10 -8.50
CA MET A 96 -41.25 6.48 -8.84
C MET A 96 -42.47 7.38 -9.04
N GLU A 97 -43.47 6.93 -9.80
CA GLU A 97 -44.70 7.71 -10.06
C GLU A 97 -45.43 8.09 -8.76
N ARG A 98 -45.50 7.17 -7.79
CA ARG A 98 -46.09 7.46 -6.47
C ARG A 98 -45.27 8.51 -5.70
N LEU A 99 -43.95 8.38 -5.69
CA LEU A 99 -43.07 9.28 -4.92
C LEU A 99 -42.99 10.69 -5.52
N GLU A 100 -43.14 10.82 -6.84
CA GLU A 100 -43.23 12.13 -7.50
C GLU A 100 -44.39 12.97 -6.98
N THR A 101 -45.55 12.34 -6.72
CA THR A 101 -46.74 13.03 -6.19
C THR A 101 -46.74 13.20 -4.67
N ASN A 102 -45.76 12.62 -3.98
CA ASN A 102 -45.71 12.65 -2.52
C ASN A 102 -45.21 14.00 -1.98
N PRO A 103 -45.92 14.65 -1.04
CA PRO A 103 -45.55 15.97 -0.51
C PRO A 103 -44.32 15.95 0.42
N TYR A 104 -43.93 14.78 0.94
CA TYR A 104 -42.78 14.59 1.82
C TYR A 104 -41.48 14.29 1.05
N VAL A 105 -41.58 13.90 -0.22
CA VAL A 105 -40.43 13.59 -1.08
C VAL A 105 -40.03 14.86 -1.85
N GLU A 106 -38.78 15.28 -1.73
CA GLU A 106 -38.20 16.35 -2.56
C GLU A 106 -37.86 15.79 -3.94
N VAL A 107 -37.13 14.68 -4.00
CA VAL A 107 -36.73 13.97 -5.24
C VAL A 107 -36.61 12.47 -4.94
N ALA A 108 -37.01 11.62 -5.87
CA ALA A 108 -36.72 10.19 -5.83
C ALA A 108 -36.12 9.77 -7.16
N ASN A 109 -35.07 8.95 -7.13
CA ASN A 109 -34.45 8.40 -8.33
C ASN A 109 -34.26 6.88 -8.19
N PRO A 110 -34.38 6.14 -9.29
CA PRO A 110 -34.01 4.75 -9.33
C PRO A 110 -32.48 4.58 -9.29
N ILE A 111 -32.03 3.38 -8.94
CA ILE A 111 -30.63 2.97 -9.02
C ILE A 111 -30.45 2.17 -10.30
N PHE A 112 -29.34 2.38 -10.99
CA PHE A 112 -29.06 1.78 -12.28
C PHE A 112 -27.81 0.88 -12.25
N HIS A 113 -27.62 0.11 -13.30
CA HIS A 113 -26.33 -0.47 -13.66
C HIS A 113 -26.16 -0.46 -15.18
N LYS A 114 -24.91 -0.63 -15.65
CA LYS A 114 -24.59 -0.74 -17.09
C LYS A 114 -24.61 -2.21 -17.53
N ALA A 115 -24.64 -2.43 -18.85
CA ALA A 115 -24.57 -3.77 -19.43
C ALA A 115 -23.25 -4.44 -19.03
N ASN A 116 -23.32 -5.66 -18.51
CA ASN A 116 -22.18 -6.47 -18.05
C ASN A 116 -21.40 -5.85 -16.88
N ASP A 117 -21.97 -4.87 -16.19
CA ASP A 117 -21.41 -4.27 -14.98
C ASP A 117 -22.38 -4.53 -13.81
N THR A 118 -21.83 -4.99 -12.68
CA THR A 118 -22.57 -5.18 -11.42
C THR A 118 -22.48 -3.94 -10.53
N GLY A 119 -21.72 -2.91 -10.94
CA GLY A 119 -21.59 -1.63 -10.26
C GLY A 119 -22.91 -0.85 -10.29
N GLU A 120 -23.34 -0.42 -9.11
CA GLU A 120 -24.52 0.42 -8.95
C GLU A 120 -24.20 1.87 -9.33
N ILE A 121 -25.07 2.46 -10.14
CA ILE A 121 -25.02 3.84 -10.60
C ILE A 121 -26.20 4.56 -9.99
N VAL A 122 -25.91 5.53 -9.15
CA VAL A 122 -26.93 6.33 -8.48
C VAL A 122 -26.94 7.72 -9.10
N SER A 123 -28.09 8.14 -9.62
CA SER A 123 -28.28 9.53 -10.06
C SER A 123 -28.88 10.36 -8.93
N PHE A 124 -28.26 11.48 -8.59
CA PHE A 124 -28.81 12.45 -7.63
C PHE A 124 -29.73 13.47 -8.32
N ASP A 125 -29.98 14.63 -7.70
CA ASP A 125 -30.78 15.73 -8.22
C ASP A 125 -29.96 16.74 -9.04
N ARG A 126 -28.88 16.28 -9.72
CA ARG A 126 -27.91 17.20 -10.34
C ARG A 126 -27.41 16.75 -11.72
N VAL A 127 -27.12 17.73 -12.56
CA VAL A 127 -26.51 17.57 -13.88
C VAL A 127 -25.28 18.46 -13.96
N MET A 128 -24.13 17.88 -14.29
CA MET A 128 -22.93 18.65 -14.58
C MET A 128 -22.98 19.12 -16.02
N VAL A 129 -22.88 20.44 -16.24
CA VAL A 129 -22.92 21.04 -17.58
C VAL A 129 -21.72 21.94 -17.81
N LYS A 130 -21.04 21.75 -18.93
CA LYS A 130 -20.07 22.69 -19.48
C LYS A 130 -20.66 23.31 -20.74
N PHE A 131 -20.85 24.62 -20.74
CA PHE A 131 -21.18 25.36 -21.97
C PHE A 131 -19.91 25.75 -22.72
N LEU A 132 -20.04 25.94 -24.04
CA LEU A 132 -18.97 26.54 -24.84
C LEU A 132 -18.59 27.91 -24.25
N ASP A 133 -17.30 28.23 -24.25
CA ASP A 133 -16.80 29.48 -23.63
C ASP A 133 -17.34 30.74 -24.33
N SER A 134 -17.79 30.62 -25.58
CA SER A 134 -18.41 31.70 -26.35
C SER A 134 -19.83 32.04 -25.91
N VAL A 135 -20.48 31.18 -25.11
CA VAL A 135 -21.88 31.35 -24.69
C VAL A 135 -21.95 32.36 -23.55
N SER A 136 -22.82 33.36 -23.71
CA SER A 136 -22.99 34.42 -22.70
C SER A 136 -23.75 33.92 -21.47
N ARG A 137 -23.45 34.51 -20.31
CA ARG A 137 -24.14 34.19 -19.07
C ARG A 137 -25.66 34.39 -19.15
N ASN A 138 -26.12 35.44 -19.82
CA ASN A 138 -27.55 35.70 -20.03
C ASN A 138 -28.24 34.58 -20.82
N THR A 139 -27.55 34.00 -21.81
CA THR A 139 -28.05 32.88 -22.59
C THR A 139 -28.18 31.62 -21.72
N ILE A 140 -27.16 31.35 -20.90
CA ILE A 140 -27.15 30.24 -19.94
C ILE A 140 -28.30 30.39 -18.93
N ASP A 141 -28.47 31.58 -18.35
CA ASP A 141 -29.55 31.85 -17.40
C ASP A 141 -30.93 31.74 -18.02
N SER A 142 -31.07 32.12 -19.31
CA SER A 142 -32.33 31.97 -20.06
C SER A 142 -32.68 30.50 -20.29
N LEU A 143 -31.68 29.69 -20.66
CA LEU A 143 -31.86 28.24 -20.84
C LEU A 143 -32.17 27.54 -19.50
N ASN A 144 -31.46 27.90 -18.44
CA ASN A 144 -31.73 27.38 -17.10
C ASN A 144 -33.12 27.74 -16.60
N SER A 145 -33.57 28.97 -16.88
CA SER A 145 -34.93 29.41 -16.55
C SER A 145 -36.00 28.66 -17.36
N LEU A 146 -35.73 28.37 -18.64
CA LEU A 146 -36.63 27.60 -19.50
C LEU A 146 -36.87 26.19 -18.94
N TRP A 147 -35.83 25.54 -18.45
CA TRP A 147 -35.89 24.19 -17.87
C TRP A 147 -36.08 24.16 -16.36
N GLN A 148 -36.26 25.33 -15.73
CA GLN A 148 -36.46 25.47 -14.30
C GLN A 148 -35.40 24.77 -13.44
N VAL A 149 -34.15 24.79 -13.89
CA VAL A 149 -32.99 24.29 -13.14
C VAL A 149 -32.27 25.44 -12.46
N GLN A 150 -31.66 25.16 -11.31
CA GLN A 150 -30.92 26.15 -10.53
C GLN A 150 -29.43 25.83 -10.55
N ILE A 151 -28.55 26.82 -10.51
CA ILE A 151 -27.12 26.55 -10.35
C ILE A 151 -26.85 26.27 -8.88
N ALA A 152 -26.46 25.04 -8.60
CA ALA A 152 -26.03 24.61 -7.27
C ALA A 152 -24.57 24.96 -7.00
N ASP A 153 -23.72 24.85 -8.02
CA ASP A 153 -22.28 25.05 -7.87
C ASP A 153 -21.61 25.40 -9.22
N SER A 154 -20.36 25.86 -9.15
CA SER A 154 -19.46 26.09 -10.29
C SER A 154 -18.02 25.92 -9.85
N ILE A 155 -17.17 25.31 -10.70
CA ILE A 155 -15.76 25.12 -10.37
C ILE A 155 -14.98 26.44 -10.55
N PRO A 156 -14.35 27.00 -9.49
CA PRO A 156 -13.54 28.21 -9.63
C PRO A 156 -12.43 28.04 -10.66
N GLY A 157 -12.28 29.00 -11.56
CA GLY A 157 -11.25 28.98 -12.61
C GLY A 157 -11.64 28.24 -13.89
N ILE A 158 -12.78 27.55 -13.93
CA ILE A 158 -13.32 26.95 -15.16
C ILE A 158 -14.52 27.79 -15.64
N THR A 159 -14.40 28.42 -16.80
CA THR A 159 -15.47 29.24 -17.38
C THR A 159 -16.65 28.38 -17.80
N ASN A 160 -17.86 28.90 -17.59
CA ASN A 160 -19.10 28.30 -18.08
C ASN A 160 -19.33 26.82 -17.66
N ASN A 161 -18.77 26.42 -16.51
CA ASN A 161 -18.99 25.11 -15.89
C ASN A 161 -19.92 25.25 -14.69
N PHE A 162 -21.02 24.48 -14.67
CA PHE A 162 -22.02 24.56 -13.63
C PHE A 162 -22.53 23.18 -13.23
N MET A 163 -22.78 23.02 -11.94
CA MET A 163 -23.63 21.95 -11.42
C MET A 163 -25.06 22.48 -11.35
N LEU A 164 -25.97 21.92 -12.15
CA LEU A 164 -27.37 22.32 -12.22
C LEU A 164 -28.22 21.39 -11.35
N LYS A 165 -28.98 21.95 -10.41
CA LYS A 165 -29.96 21.24 -9.60
C LYS A 165 -31.27 21.07 -10.36
N VAL A 166 -31.72 19.82 -10.44
CA VAL A 166 -33.02 19.38 -10.95
C VAL A 166 -33.99 19.24 -9.78
N SER A 167 -35.24 19.64 -9.95
CA SER A 167 -36.25 19.55 -8.90
C SER A 167 -37.59 19.07 -9.46
N LYS A 168 -38.56 18.79 -8.60
CA LYS A 168 -39.94 18.50 -9.03
C LYS A 168 -40.53 19.57 -9.94
N ALA A 169 -40.14 20.84 -9.79
CA ALA A 169 -40.63 21.93 -10.64
C ALA A 169 -40.24 21.73 -12.12
N THR A 170 -39.09 21.10 -12.36
CA THR A 170 -38.59 20.79 -13.70
C THR A 170 -39.52 19.84 -14.47
N GLY A 171 -40.33 19.03 -13.76
CA GLY A 171 -41.28 18.10 -14.37
C GLY A 171 -40.64 17.00 -15.24
N ARG A 172 -39.34 16.76 -15.05
CA ARG A 172 -38.52 15.79 -15.80
C ARG A 172 -37.50 15.15 -14.88
N SER A 173 -37.09 13.94 -15.22
CA SER A 173 -36.01 13.23 -14.54
C SER A 173 -34.65 13.89 -14.78
N VAL A 174 -33.70 13.60 -13.89
CA VAL A 174 -32.30 14.06 -14.03
C VAL A 174 -31.65 13.58 -15.34
N LEU A 175 -31.97 12.36 -15.79
CA LEU A 175 -31.46 11.81 -17.04
C LEU A 175 -32.02 12.56 -18.26
N GLU A 176 -33.31 12.90 -18.24
CA GLU A 176 -33.92 13.71 -19.31
C GLU A 176 -33.32 15.11 -19.39
N ILE A 177 -33.08 15.75 -18.24
CA ILE A 177 -32.44 17.07 -18.22
C ILE A 177 -31.01 16.98 -18.73
N ALA A 178 -30.23 15.99 -18.30
CA ALA A 178 -28.89 15.79 -18.85
C ALA A 178 -28.94 15.61 -20.38
N ASN A 179 -29.87 14.81 -20.90
CA ASN A 179 -30.04 14.60 -22.33
C ASN A 179 -30.42 15.87 -23.09
N ILE A 180 -31.29 16.71 -22.52
CA ILE A 180 -31.68 17.99 -23.10
C ILE A 180 -30.46 18.90 -23.25
N TYR A 181 -29.64 19.01 -22.21
CA TYR A 181 -28.45 19.84 -22.24
C TYR A 181 -27.36 19.26 -23.14
N GLU A 182 -27.14 17.95 -23.16
CA GLU A 182 -26.14 17.28 -24.02
C GLU A 182 -26.47 17.46 -25.51
N GLN A 183 -27.76 17.57 -25.84
CA GLN A 183 -28.22 17.83 -27.21
C GLN A 183 -28.21 19.31 -27.61
N ASP A 184 -28.10 20.23 -26.65
CA ASP A 184 -28.04 21.66 -26.95
C ASP A 184 -26.69 22.00 -27.61
N THR A 185 -26.73 22.67 -28.76
CA THR A 185 -25.52 22.98 -29.54
C THR A 185 -24.58 23.98 -28.86
N GLN A 186 -25.01 24.57 -27.75
CA GLN A 186 -24.24 25.50 -26.93
C GLN A 186 -23.51 24.81 -25.77
N THR A 187 -23.76 23.51 -25.54
CA THR A 187 -23.03 22.74 -24.53
C THR A 187 -21.84 22.02 -25.15
N GLU A 188 -20.77 21.93 -24.36
CA GLU A 188 -19.63 21.08 -24.66
C GLU A 188 -19.89 19.66 -24.16
N PHE A 189 -20.48 19.52 -22.97
CA PHE A 189 -21.04 18.27 -22.46
C PHE A 189 -22.06 18.56 -21.36
N ALA A 190 -22.99 17.63 -21.16
CA ALA A 190 -23.87 17.55 -20.01
C ALA A 190 -24.08 16.09 -19.60
N VAL A 191 -23.77 15.79 -18.34
CA VAL A 191 -23.91 14.42 -17.81
C VAL A 191 -24.68 14.43 -16.49
N PRO A 192 -25.49 13.40 -16.20
CA PRO A 192 -26.02 13.23 -14.86
C PRO A 192 -24.87 13.11 -13.87
N ASP A 193 -25.03 13.72 -12.71
CA ASP A 193 -24.07 13.64 -11.62
C ASP A 193 -24.25 12.31 -10.89
N PHE A 194 -23.63 11.27 -11.44
CA PHE A 194 -23.67 9.94 -10.90
C PHE A 194 -22.72 9.78 -9.72
N LEU A 195 -23.14 8.99 -8.72
CA LEU A 195 -22.23 8.45 -7.72
C LEU A 195 -21.20 7.54 -8.43
N ALA A 196 -19.93 7.93 -8.41
CA ALA A 196 -18.84 7.10 -8.91
C ALA A 196 -18.31 6.21 -7.77
N ARG A 197 -18.30 4.89 -7.97
CA ARG A 197 -17.50 3.99 -7.15
C ARG A 197 -16.04 4.11 -7.59
N ILE A 198 -15.20 4.73 -6.76
CA ILE A 198 -13.75 4.70 -6.95
C ILE A 198 -13.26 3.37 -6.37
N VAL A 199 -12.69 2.51 -7.21
CA VAL A 199 -11.91 1.35 -6.78
C VAL A 199 -10.46 1.79 -6.75
N LEU A 200 -9.83 1.79 -5.58
CA LEU A 200 -8.41 1.99 -5.42
C LEU A 200 -7.76 0.62 -5.54
N ASP A 201 -7.27 0.26 -6.72
CA ASP A 201 -6.50 -0.98 -6.91
C ASP A 201 -5.10 -0.76 -6.32
N SER A 202 -4.84 -1.33 -5.14
CA SER A 202 -3.51 -1.38 -4.54
C SER A 202 -2.58 -2.23 -5.42
N TYR A 203 -1.39 -1.71 -5.72
CA TYR A 203 -0.42 -2.40 -6.59
C TYR A 203 -0.03 -3.76 -5.98
N THR A 204 -0.37 -4.85 -6.67
CA THR A 204 -0.07 -6.22 -6.24
C THR A 204 0.79 -6.91 -7.31
N PRO A 205 2.02 -7.37 -7.00
CA PRO A 205 2.80 -8.18 -7.92
C PRO A 205 2.04 -9.44 -8.33
N VAL A 206 2.18 -9.84 -9.59
CA VAL A 206 1.49 -11.01 -10.16
C VAL A 206 2.45 -12.18 -10.41
N ASP A 207 3.62 -12.12 -9.77
CA ASP A 207 4.63 -13.16 -9.75
C ASP A 207 4.06 -14.44 -9.10
N PRO A 208 4.20 -15.63 -9.71
CA PRO A 208 3.47 -16.85 -9.31
C PRO A 208 3.55 -17.24 -7.83
N TYR A 209 4.69 -17.01 -7.18
CA TYR A 209 4.92 -17.34 -5.77
C TYR A 209 4.71 -16.14 -4.83
N PHE A 210 4.39 -14.94 -5.33
CA PHE A 210 4.11 -13.78 -4.47
C PHE A 210 2.94 -14.04 -3.52
N TYR A 211 1.91 -14.75 -3.98
CA TYR A 211 0.78 -15.15 -3.13
C TYR A 211 1.21 -16.02 -1.95
N ASN A 212 2.39 -16.63 -1.97
CA ASN A 212 2.95 -17.39 -0.86
C ASN A 212 3.89 -16.58 0.05
N GLN A 213 4.31 -15.37 -0.36
CA GLN A 213 5.18 -14.48 0.40
C GLN A 213 4.40 -13.72 1.48
N TYR A 214 3.95 -14.46 2.49
CA TYR A 214 3.23 -13.88 3.62
C TYR A 214 4.04 -12.78 4.33
N ASN A 215 5.39 -12.80 4.23
CA ASN A 215 6.23 -11.76 4.81
C ASN A 215 6.02 -10.37 4.19
N PHE A 216 5.46 -10.29 2.97
CA PHE A 216 5.14 -9.04 2.27
C PHE A 216 3.65 -8.74 2.24
N HIS A 217 2.81 -9.77 2.25
CA HIS A 217 1.37 -9.63 2.34
C HIS A 217 0.73 -10.90 2.92
N ASN A 218 0.39 -10.86 4.20
CA ASN A 218 -0.21 -11.94 4.95
C ASN A 218 -1.73 -11.74 5.00
N THR A 219 -2.44 -12.54 4.23
CA THR A 219 -3.91 -12.58 4.23
C THR A 219 -4.45 -13.77 5.05
N GLY A 220 -3.55 -14.48 5.75
CA GLY A 220 -3.83 -15.79 6.35
C GLY A 220 -3.72 -16.95 5.35
N GLN A 221 -3.19 -16.72 4.16
CA GLN A 221 -3.17 -17.67 3.04
C GLN A 221 -2.31 -18.92 3.28
N THR A 222 -1.39 -18.88 4.24
CA THR A 222 -0.60 -20.03 4.71
C THR A 222 -0.96 -20.43 6.16
N GLY A 223 -2.12 -20.00 6.64
CA GLY A 223 -2.61 -20.23 8.00
C GLY A 223 -2.02 -19.30 9.06
N GLY A 224 -1.46 -18.15 8.67
CA GLY A 224 -0.97 -17.10 9.57
C GLY A 224 -2.06 -16.13 10.06
N THR A 225 -1.66 -15.17 10.89
CA THR A 225 -2.51 -14.04 11.29
C THR A 225 -2.51 -13.01 10.15
N PRO A 226 -3.67 -12.64 9.57
CA PRO A 226 -3.71 -11.56 8.59
C PRO A 226 -3.05 -10.30 9.14
N ASP A 227 -2.37 -9.53 8.28
CA ASP A 227 -1.64 -8.30 8.65
C ASP A 227 -0.34 -8.55 9.43
N ALA A 228 0.01 -9.81 9.75
CA ALA A 228 1.31 -10.20 10.33
C ALA A 228 2.41 -10.26 9.25
N ASP A 229 2.70 -9.11 8.65
CA ASP A 229 3.68 -8.89 7.55
C ASP A 229 4.37 -7.52 7.69
N ILE A 230 5.07 -7.04 6.66
CA ILE A 230 5.82 -5.75 6.75
C ILE A 230 5.14 -4.58 6.02
N ASP A 231 3.88 -4.70 5.60
CA ASP A 231 3.12 -3.73 4.82
C ASP A 231 3.85 -3.33 3.51
N ALA A 232 4.38 -4.33 2.80
CA ALA A 232 5.13 -4.10 1.56
C ALA A 232 4.22 -3.65 0.41
N LEU A 233 3.00 -4.19 0.35
CA LEU A 233 2.04 -3.92 -0.71
C LEU A 233 1.63 -2.44 -0.73
N GLU A 234 1.35 -1.90 0.45
CA GLU A 234 1.05 -0.49 0.70
C GLU A 234 2.28 0.39 0.45
N ALA A 235 3.47 -0.05 0.88
CA ALA A 235 4.72 0.66 0.63
C ALA A 235 5.02 0.86 -0.86
N TRP A 236 4.65 -0.11 -1.71
CA TRP A 236 4.89 -0.03 -3.16
C TRP A 236 4.08 1.05 -3.87
N GLU A 237 3.04 1.59 -3.24
CA GLU A 237 2.33 2.78 -3.74
C GLU A 237 3.24 4.02 -3.81
N PHE A 238 4.27 4.08 -2.95
CA PHE A 238 5.27 5.16 -2.94
C PHE A 238 6.39 4.93 -3.97
N GLY A 239 6.52 3.71 -4.47
CA GLY A 239 7.46 3.33 -5.52
C GLY A 239 8.13 1.99 -5.26
N LEU A 240 8.88 1.54 -6.27
CA LEU A 240 9.50 0.21 -6.33
C LEU A 240 11.03 0.24 -6.18
N GLY A 241 11.58 1.36 -5.72
CA GLY A 241 13.03 1.59 -5.65
C GLY A 241 13.57 2.50 -6.77
N ASP A 242 14.88 2.72 -6.76
CA ASP A 242 15.61 3.63 -7.65
C ASP A 242 16.88 2.93 -8.17
N THR A 243 17.05 2.87 -9.49
CA THR A 243 18.11 2.11 -10.16
C THR A 243 19.51 2.70 -9.95
N SER A 244 19.61 3.90 -9.36
CA SER A 244 20.86 4.50 -8.91
C SER A 244 21.30 4.00 -7.52
N LEU A 245 20.42 3.37 -6.74
CA LEU A 245 20.76 2.79 -5.45
C LEU A 245 21.43 1.44 -5.61
N ILE A 246 22.45 1.22 -4.79
CA ILE A 246 23.17 -0.04 -4.70
C ILE A 246 23.04 -0.56 -3.26
N VAL A 247 22.54 -1.78 -3.10
CA VAL A 247 22.57 -2.52 -1.83
C VAL A 247 23.63 -3.59 -1.94
N ALA A 248 24.63 -3.55 -1.06
CA ALA A 248 25.63 -4.61 -0.96
C ALA A 248 25.07 -5.76 -0.14
N VAL A 249 25.09 -6.97 -0.71
CA VAL A 249 24.77 -8.22 -0.02
C VAL A 249 26.08 -8.93 0.23
N ILE A 250 26.52 -8.92 1.48
CA ILE A 250 27.81 -9.48 1.92
C ILE A 250 27.54 -10.87 2.50
N ASP A 251 27.69 -11.92 1.69
CA ASP A 251 27.14 -13.24 2.00
C ASP A 251 27.89 -14.39 1.24
N ALA A 252 27.24 -15.52 0.97
CA ALA A 252 27.79 -16.71 0.31
C ALA A 252 28.01 -16.56 -1.22
N GLY A 253 27.56 -15.45 -1.80
CA GLY A 253 27.59 -15.21 -3.25
C GLY A 253 26.19 -15.13 -3.86
N ILE A 254 26.14 -14.58 -5.08
CA ILE A 254 24.91 -14.37 -5.85
C ILE A 254 25.27 -14.57 -7.33
N GLU A 255 24.42 -15.31 -8.04
CA GLU A 255 24.54 -15.54 -9.48
C GLU A 255 23.44 -14.83 -10.26
N SER A 256 23.55 -14.88 -11.59
CA SER A 256 22.50 -14.44 -12.49
C SER A 256 21.25 -15.31 -12.31
N HIS A 257 20.09 -14.67 -12.24
CA HIS A 257 18.83 -15.35 -11.97
C HIS A 257 17.68 -14.75 -12.78
N GLU A 258 16.65 -15.54 -13.09
CA GLU A 258 15.52 -15.07 -13.93
C GLU A 258 14.69 -13.96 -13.26
N ASP A 259 14.74 -13.90 -11.93
CA ASP A 259 14.13 -12.85 -11.09
C ASP A 259 15.11 -11.75 -10.64
N LEU A 260 16.38 -11.86 -11.05
CA LEU A 260 17.39 -10.83 -10.80
C LEU A 260 17.97 -10.41 -12.15
N LEU A 261 17.31 -9.45 -12.77
CA LEU A 261 17.60 -8.99 -14.12
C LEU A 261 19.04 -8.45 -14.19
N TYR A 262 19.67 -8.63 -15.35
CA TYR A 262 21.10 -8.35 -15.54
C TYR A 262 21.50 -6.91 -15.13
N TYR A 263 20.59 -5.95 -15.21
CA TYR A 263 20.85 -4.55 -14.87
C TYR A 263 20.66 -4.23 -13.38
N GLN A 264 20.03 -5.14 -12.62
CA GLN A 264 19.97 -5.10 -11.17
C GLN A 264 21.26 -5.66 -10.57
N LEU A 265 21.97 -6.56 -11.24
CA LEU A 265 23.25 -7.07 -10.74
C LEU A 265 24.37 -6.02 -11.00
N TYR A 266 24.98 -5.54 -9.92
CA TYR A 266 26.15 -4.66 -9.97
C TYR A 266 27.44 -5.48 -9.94
N ASP A 267 28.54 -4.85 -10.35
CA ASP A 267 29.87 -5.45 -10.24
C ASP A 267 30.15 -5.83 -8.77
N GLY A 268 30.45 -7.11 -8.55
CA GLY A 268 30.75 -7.67 -7.24
C GLY A 268 32.14 -8.29 -7.18
N TYR A 269 32.43 -8.98 -6.08
CA TYR A 269 33.75 -9.59 -5.85
C TYR A 269 33.67 -10.83 -4.95
N ASP A 270 34.42 -11.86 -5.28
CA ASP A 270 34.66 -13.02 -4.43
C ASP A 270 35.94 -12.81 -3.61
N TYR A 271 35.78 -12.52 -2.33
CA TYR A 271 36.90 -12.40 -1.40
C TYR A 271 37.33 -13.74 -0.79
N ALA A 272 36.45 -14.74 -0.81
CA ALA A 272 36.68 -16.03 -0.19
C ALA A 272 37.45 -16.99 -1.11
N GLY A 273 37.18 -16.93 -2.42
CA GLY A 273 37.60 -17.96 -3.37
C GLY A 273 36.92 -19.30 -3.09
N ASP A 274 37.50 -20.38 -3.61
CA ASP A 274 37.07 -21.75 -3.34
C ASP A 274 38.28 -22.70 -3.32
N VAL A 275 38.64 -23.18 -2.13
CA VAL A 275 39.80 -24.08 -1.94
C VAL A 275 39.56 -25.45 -2.58
N ILE A 276 38.31 -25.91 -2.69
CA ILE A 276 37.95 -27.22 -3.26
C ILE A 276 38.08 -27.21 -4.78
N PHE A 277 37.72 -26.10 -5.42
CA PHE A 277 37.81 -25.93 -6.87
C PHE A 277 39.04 -25.16 -7.35
N TYR A 278 39.98 -24.85 -6.45
CA TYR A 278 41.16 -24.01 -6.73
C TYR A 278 40.78 -22.64 -7.29
N ASN A 279 39.63 -22.09 -6.89
CA ASN A 279 39.26 -20.73 -7.20
C ASN A 279 39.97 -19.78 -6.22
N THR A 280 40.65 -18.78 -6.77
CA THR A 280 41.27 -17.71 -5.99
C THR A 280 40.37 -16.49 -6.00
N PRO A 281 40.43 -15.61 -4.98
CA PRO A 281 39.64 -14.38 -4.97
C PRO A 281 39.67 -13.62 -6.31
N ASP A 282 38.50 -13.29 -6.85
CA ASP A 282 38.32 -12.71 -8.18
C ASP A 282 37.02 -11.87 -8.31
N ASN A 283 36.69 -11.45 -9.52
CA ASN A 283 35.49 -10.64 -9.81
C ASN A 283 34.24 -11.50 -10.10
N ASP A 284 34.25 -12.80 -9.78
CA ASP A 284 33.12 -13.70 -9.95
C ASP A 284 32.52 -14.07 -8.59
N PRO A 285 31.56 -13.27 -8.07
CA PRO A 285 30.93 -13.49 -6.78
C PRO A 285 29.84 -14.56 -6.82
N SER A 286 29.80 -15.41 -7.85
CA SER A 286 28.87 -16.52 -7.92
C SER A 286 29.06 -17.48 -6.73
N PRO A 287 27.96 -18.01 -6.18
CA PRO A 287 28.06 -19.03 -5.15
C PRO A 287 28.65 -20.30 -5.77
N GLY A 288 29.53 -20.99 -5.05
CA GLY A 288 30.06 -22.27 -5.54
C GLY A 288 29.04 -23.42 -5.44
N ASP A 289 29.32 -24.51 -6.15
CA ASP A 289 28.38 -25.64 -6.35
C ASP A 289 28.20 -26.59 -5.14
N THR A 290 28.73 -26.25 -3.97
CA THR A 290 28.65 -27.13 -2.79
C THR A 290 27.38 -26.89 -1.99
N CYS A 291 26.74 -27.99 -1.59
CA CYS A 291 25.58 -27.94 -0.71
C CYS A 291 25.93 -27.41 0.69
N PHE A 292 24.93 -26.81 1.36
CA PHE A 292 25.02 -26.06 2.62
C PHE A 292 25.58 -24.64 2.42
N GLN A 293 24.77 -23.63 2.77
CA GLN A 293 25.05 -22.19 2.76
C GLN A 293 25.33 -21.49 1.41
N ALA A 294 25.80 -22.17 0.36
CA ALA A 294 25.92 -21.58 -0.99
C ALA A 294 24.66 -20.81 -1.48
N PRO A 295 23.42 -21.33 -1.33
CA PRO A 295 22.22 -20.59 -1.75
C PRO A 295 21.78 -19.44 -0.83
N HIS A 296 22.46 -19.24 0.31
CA HIS A 296 22.04 -18.30 1.34
C HIS A 296 22.07 -16.83 0.87
N GLY A 297 23.12 -16.43 0.16
CA GLY A 297 23.23 -15.06 -0.39
C GLY A 297 22.17 -14.78 -1.44
N MET A 298 21.89 -15.76 -2.30
CA MET A 298 20.84 -15.69 -3.32
C MET A 298 19.45 -15.51 -2.71
N ALA A 299 19.14 -16.29 -1.67
CA ALA A 299 17.89 -16.18 -0.92
C ALA A 299 17.73 -14.83 -0.20
N CYS A 300 18.82 -14.27 0.34
CA CYS A 300 18.82 -12.92 0.90
C CYS A 300 18.55 -11.85 -0.17
N ALA A 301 19.18 -11.97 -1.34
CA ALA A 301 19.00 -11.04 -2.44
C ALA A 301 17.56 -11.02 -2.97
N GLY A 302 16.90 -12.18 -3.01
CA GLY A 302 15.51 -12.30 -3.44
C GLY A 302 14.55 -11.46 -2.62
N LEU A 303 14.71 -11.47 -1.29
CA LEU A 303 13.89 -10.67 -0.40
C LEU A 303 14.15 -9.16 -0.53
N ILE A 304 15.33 -8.76 -1.00
CA ILE A 304 15.66 -7.36 -1.23
C ILE A 304 15.14 -6.89 -2.59
N ALA A 305 15.41 -7.62 -3.67
CA ALA A 305 15.29 -7.08 -5.03
C ALA A 305 14.91 -8.10 -6.11
N ALA A 306 14.29 -9.24 -5.76
CA ALA A 306 13.62 -10.02 -6.81
C ALA A 306 12.64 -9.12 -7.60
N SER A 307 12.60 -9.32 -8.91
CA SER A 307 11.87 -8.46 -9.84
C SER A 307 10.37 -8.65 -9.70
N HIS A 308 9.61 -7.63 -10.09
CA HIS A 308 8.18 -7.79 -10.32
C HIS A 308 7.98 -8.01 -11.83
N ASN A 309 8.27 -9.22 -12.30
CA ASN A 309 8.44 -9.51 -13.73
C ASN A 309 7.58 -10.68 -14.24
N TYR A 310 6.53 -11.04 -13.49
CA TYR A 310 5.62 -12.15 -13.79
C TYR A 310 6.28 -13.53 -13.65
N VAL A 311 7.42 -13.63 -12.97
CA VAL A 311 8.18 -14.87 -12.75
C VAL A 311 8.47 -14.99 -11.27
N GLY A 312 8.41 -16.19 -10.72
CA GLY A 312 8.94 -16.42 -9.38
C GLY A 312 8.29 -15.64 -8.24
N VAL A 313 9.12 -14.86 -7.54
CA VAL A 313 8.85 -14.15 -6.30
C VAL A 313 9.04 -12.65 -6.49
N ALA A 314 8.43 -11.83 -5.64
CA ALA A 314 8.69 -10.40 -5.58
C ALA A 314 9.76 -10.07 -4.52
N GLY A 315 10.53 -9.01 -4.73
CA GLY A 315 11.45 -8.45 -3.76
C GLY A 315 10.98 -7.08 -3.27
N LEU A 316 11.48 -6.61 -2.14
CA LEU A 316 10.96 -5.39 -1.54
C LEU A 316 11.27 -4.12 -2.36
N ALA A 317 12.44 -4.04 -2.99
CA ALA A 317 12.88 -2.94 -3.83
C ALA A 317 13.37 -3.47 -5.20
N PRO A 318 12.48 -3.88 -6.13
CA PRO A 318 12.90 -4.49 -7.39
C PRO A 318 13.67 -3.52 -8.30
N ASN A 319 13.53 -2.20 -8.16
CA ASN A 319 14.22 -1.24 -9.04
C ASN A 319 15.57 -0.76 -8.51
N ILE A 320 16.24 -1.48 -7.60
CA ILE A 320 17.60 -1.14 -7.16
C ILE A 320 18.65 -2.06 -7.79
N LYS A 321 19.92 -1.78 -7.51
CA LYS A 321 21.03 -2.66 -7.84
C LYS A 321 21.53 -3.44 -6.62
N ILE A 322 21.89 -4.70 -6.82
CA ILE A 322 22.51 -5.58 -5.83
C ILE A 322 23.99 -5.72 -6.14
N MET A 323 24.85 -5.38 -5.17
CA MET A 323 26.30 -5.63 -5.23
C MET A 323 26.62 -6.89 -4.43
N PRO A 324 26.92 -8.02 -5.10
CA PRO A 324 27.27 -9.25 -4.41
C PRO A 324 28.72 -9.26 -3.94
N LEU A 325 28.93 -9.48 -2.65
CA LEU A 325 30.27 -9.58 -2.05
C LEU A 325 30.38 -10.91 -1.31
N LYS A 326 31.03 -11.89 -1.95
CA LYS A 326 31.16 -13.25 -1.42
C LYS A 326 32.27 -13.30 -0.38
N ILE A 327 31.91 -13.71 0.84
CA ILE A 327 32.80 -13.75 2.01
C ILE A 327 32.93 -15.13 2.65
N LEU A 328 32.06 -16.06 2.31
CA LEU A 328 32.07 -17.42 2.86
C LEU A 328 32.82 -18.31 1.87
N ASP A 329 33.85 -19.00 2.37
CA ASP A 329 34.44 -20.10 1.63
C ASP A 329 33.54 -21.33 1.79
N ASN A 330 33.37 -22.08 0.70
CA ASN A 330 32.58 -23.30 0.68
C ASN A 330 33.34 -24.48 1.34
N TYR A 331 34.10 -24.22 2.41
CA TYR A 331 35.04 -25.17 2.97
C TYR A 331 34.34 -26.27 3.76
N GLY A 332 34.13 -27.41 3.10
CA GLY A 332 33.91 -28.71 3.73
C GLY A 332 32.45 -29.14 3.80
N ARG A 333 32.22 -30.45 3.73
CA ARG A 333 30.91 -31.11 3.93
C ARG A 333 30.47 -31.06 5.41
N GLY A 334 30.57 -29.91 6.07
CA GLY A 334 30.24 -29.69 7.47
C GLY A 334 29.37 -28.44 7.65
N PRO A 335 28.76 -28.22 8.83
CA PRO A 335 27.80 -27.13 9.05
C PRO A 335 28.44 -25.75 9.32
N TYR A 336 29.73 -25.57 9.04
CA TYR A 336 30.47 -24.35 9.38
C TYR A 336 31.20 -23.82 8.15
N ASP A 337 30.83 -22.63 7.71
CA ASP A 337 31.57 -21.88 6.68
C ASP A 337 32.67 -21.08 7.36
N LEU A 338 33.82 -20.95 6.70
CA LEU A 338 34.95 -20.21 7.23
C LEU A 338 35.10 -18.89 6.47
N THR A 339 35.53 -17.88 7.21
CA THR A 339 35.94 -16.59 6.66
C THR A 339 37.06 -16.03 7.54
N SER A 340 37.68 -14.93 7.11
CA SER A 340 38.71 -14.25 7.87
C SER A 340 38.33 -12.80 8.12
N VAL A 341 38.87 -12.22 9.19
CA VAL A 341 38.67 -10.79 9.50
C VAL A 341 39.13 -9.90 8.33
N SER A 342 40.17 -10.29 7.59
CA SER A 342 40.60 -9.57 6.38
C SER A 342 39.59 -9.64 5.25
N ILE A 343 38.93 -10.79 5.04
CA ILE A 343 37.87 -10.94 4.04
C ILE A 343 36.68 -10.04 4.40
N LEU A 344 36.22 -10.12 5.64
CA LEU A 344 35.12 -9.28 6.15
C LEU A 344 35.44 -7.79 6.02
N TYR A 345 36.64 -7.38 6.44
CA TYR A 345 37.10 -6.00 6.33
C TYR A 345 37.11 -5.53 4.87
N ASN A 346 37.68 -6.32 3.96
CA ASN A 346 37.81 -5.95 2.56
C ASN A 346 36.46 -5.87 1.86
N ALA A 347 35.53 -6.79 2.14
CA ALA A 347 34.18 -6.74 1.59
C ALA A 347 33.41 -5.50 2.06
N ILE A 348 33.42 -5.22 3.38
CA ILE A 348 32.74 -4.02 3.92
C ILE A 348 33.37 -2.74 3.34
N ALA A 349 34.70 -2.70 3.21
CA ALA A 349 35.40 -1.59 2.57
C ALA A 349 35.07 -1.47 1.07
N HIS A 350 34.97 -2.59 0.34
CA HIS A 350 34.59 -2.63 -1.07
C HIS A 350 33.22 -2.00 -1.27
N ALA A 351 32.22 -2.44 -0.50
CA ALA A 351 30.87 -1.90 -0.55
C ALA A 351 30.89 -0.37 -0.45
N LYS A 352 31.62 0.16 0.54
CA LYS A 352 31.73 1.60 0.74
C LYS A 352 32.41 2.32 -0.42
N VAL A 353 33.54 1.81 -0.90
CA VAL A 353 34.35 2.45 -1.96
C VAL A 353 33.62 2.43 -3.31
N HIS A 354 32.83 1.40 -3.58
CA HIS A 354 32.08 1.24 -4.82
C HIS A 354 30.64 1.77 -4.75
N GLY A 355 30.33 2.55 -3.71
CA GLY A 355 29.11 3.34 -3.65
C GLY A 355 27.86 2.62 -3.16
N ALA A 356 28.00 1.49 -2.45
CA ALA A 356 26.87 0.85 -1.80
C ALA A 356 26.21 1.81 -0.80
N ALA A 357 24.92 2.08 -1.03
CA ALA A 357 24.11 2.96 -0.22
C ALA A 357 23.70 2.27 1.10
N ILE A 358 23.49 0.96 1.06
CA ILE A 358 23.08 0.12 2.19
C ILE A 358 23.87 -1.18 2.16
N LEU A 359 24.19 -1.73 3.33
CA LEU A 359 24.83 -3.04 3.47
C LEU A 359 23.89 -4.00 4.21
N SER A 360 23.62 -5.16 3.61
CA SER A 360 22.87 -6.27 4.22
C SER A 360 23.82 -7.42 4.58
N ASN A 361 23.78 -7.87 5.84
CA ASN A 361 24.68 -8.88 6.38
C ASN A 361 23.89 -9.94 7.16
N SER A 362 23.58 -11.06 6.53
CA SER A 362 22.82 -12.16 7.14
C SER A 362 23.72 -13.19 7.84
N TRP A 363 24.78 -12.73 8.51
CA TRP A 363 25.75 -13.56 9.22
C TRP A 363 26.12 -12.94 10.58
N THR A 364 26.67 -13.76 11.46
CA THR A 364 27.17 -13.32 12.77
C THR A 364 28.45 -14.08 13.12
N GLY A 365 29.33 -13.49 13.94
CA GLY A 365 30.48 -14.19 14.51
C GLY A 365 30.12 -15.03 15.75
N ASP A 366 31.09 -15.77 16.28
CA ASP A 366 30.91 -16.59 17.50
C ASP A 366 30.97 -15.80 18.81
N GLU A 367 31.38 -14.54 18.73
CA GLU A 367 31.52 -13.59 19.82
C GLU A 367 30.19 -13.29 20.52
N LYS A 368 30.12 -13.58 21.83
CA LYS A 368 28.90 -13.39 22.64
C LYS A 368 28.60 -11.94 23.03
N LYS A 369 29.57 -11.02 22.90
CA LYS A 369 29.44 -9.63 23.35
C LYS A 369 30.30 -8.68 22.51
N ASP A 370 29.87 -7.43 22.40
CA ASP A 370 30.69 -6.29 21.95
C ASP A 370 31.84 -5.94 22.95
N THR A 371 32.30 -6.86 23.82
CA THR A 371 33.12 -6.50 24.99
C THR A 371 34.58 -6.96 24.95
N SER A 372 35.05 -7.69 23.94
CA SER A 372 36.50 -7.94 23.83
C SER A 372 37.20 -6.73 23.20
N THR A 373 37.32 -5.65 23.98
CA THR A 373 38.13 -4.46 23.62
C THR A 373 39.63 -4.74 23.70
N SER A 374 40.06 -5.99 23.92
CA SER A 374 41.45 -6.42 23.88
C SER A 374 41.84 -7.08 22.56
N ASP A 375 40.90 -7.70 21.83
CA ASP A 375 41.20 -8.41 20.60
C ASP A 375 41.45 -7.44 19.41
N PRO A 376 42.65 -7.45 18.81
CA PRO A 376 42.97 -6.56 17.68
C PRO A 376 42.18 -6.87 16.40
N GLU A 377 41.76 -8.11 16.17
CA GLU A 377 40.99 -8.50 14.99
C GLU A 377 39.57 -7.94 15.08
N LEU A 378 38.91 -8.11 16.24
CA LEU A 378 37.60 -7.52 16.48
C LEU A 378 37.62 -5.99 16.48
N LYS A 379 38.69 -5.37 16.98
CA LYS A 379 38.86 -3.91 16.87
C LYS A 379 38.87 -3.45 15.43
N THR A 380 39.54 -4.21 14.57
CA THR A 380 39.64 -3.91 13.14
C THR A 380 38.27 -3.99 12.48
N LEU A 381 37.51 -5.05 12.78
CA LEU A 381 36.17 -5.24 12.24
C LEU A 381 35.16 -4.21 12.78
N LYS A 382 35.20 -3.90 14.09
CA LYS A 382 34.39 -2.81 14.68
C LYS A 382 34.67 -1.46 14.04
N TRP A 383 35.95 -1.16 13.80
CA TRP A 383 36.35 0.11 13.22
C TRP A 383 35.77 0.28 11.81
N ILE A 384 35.88 -0.73 10.93
CA ILE A 384 35.37 -0.62 9.57
C ILE A 384 33.83 -0.59 9.54
N ILE A 385 33.15 -1.39 10.35
CA ILE A 385 31.68 -1.37 10.45
C ILE A 385 31.21 0.02 10.91
N LYS A 386 31.82 0.58 11.95
CA LYS A 386 31.51 1.93 12.44
C LYS A 386 31.80 2.99 11.38
N TYR A 387 32.92 2.88 10.67
CA TYR A 387 33.30 3.81 9.62
C TYR A 387 32.25 3.83 8.51
N VAL A 388 31.83 2.68 8.01
CA VAL A 388 30.80 2.60 6.96
C VAL A 388 29.42 3.05 7.47
N SER A 389 29.05 2.63 8.68
CA SER A 389 27.77 2.97 9.33
C SER A 389 27.53 4.46 9.54
N SER A 390 28.58 5.29 9.45
CA SER A 390 28.47 6.76 9.51
C SER A 390 27.93 7.38 8.21
N THR A 391 27.83 6.59 7.14
CA THR A 391 27.47 7.08 5.79
C THR A 391 26.52 6.16 5.01
N SER A 392 26.41 4.90 5.40
CA SER A 392 25.49 3.92 4.80
C SER A 392 24.79 3.17 5.93
N PRO A 393 23.46 2.97 5.91
CA PRO A 393 22.82 2.08 6.86
C PRO A 393 23.38 0.66 6.71
N VAL A 394 23.71 0.04 7.85
CA VAL A 394 24.28 -1.31 7.89
C VAL A 394 23.35 -2.18 8.70
N PHE A 395 22.86 -3.25 8.09
CA PHE A 395 21.93 -4.20 8.69
C PHE A 395 22.67 -5.50 8.99
N PHE A 396 22.41 -6.05 10.17
CA PHE A 396 22.88 -7.36 10.57
C PHE A 396 21.73 -8.21 11.12
N SER A 397 21.70 -9.47 10.73
CA SER A 397 20.83 -10.46 11.38
C SER A 397 21.25 -10.65 12.84
N ALA A 398 20.29 -10.69 13.78
CA ALA A 398 20.60 -10.73 15.21
C ALA A 398 21.26 -12.05 15.68
N GLY A 399 21.12 -13.11 14.88
CA GLY A 399 21.70 -14.44 15.10
C GLY A 399 20.69 -15.45 15.67
N ASN A 400 20.85 -16.72 15.31
CA ASN A 400 19.89 -17.79 15.66
C ASN A 400 20.24 -18.49 17.00
N THR A 401 20.36 -17.71 18.09
CA THR A 401 20.90 -18.21 19.37
C THR A 401 19.86 -18.63 20.39
N SER A 402 18.59 -18.25 20.21
CA SER A 402 17.55 -18.32 21.26
C SER A 402 17.93 -17.61 22.57
N SER A 403 18.92 -16.72 22.54
CA SER A 403 19.36 -16.00 23.74
C SER A 403 19.80 -14.59 23.40
N TYR A 404 21.05 -14.38 23.01
CA TYR A 404 21.66 -13.05 22.90
C TYR A 404 21.95 -12.68 21.45
N VAL A 405 21.90 -11.38 21.18
CA VAL A 405 22.34 -10.81 19.90
C VAL A 405 23.85 -10.98 19.77
N ARG A 406 24.28 -11.60 18.66
CA ARG A 406 25.71 -11.85 18.39
C ARG A 406 26.38 -10.61 17.80
N PHE A 407 27.69 -10.53 17.97
CA PHE A 407 28.49 -9.58 17.19
C PHE A 407 28.50 -10.03 15.72
N PRO A 408 28.42 -9.12 14.72
CA PRO A 408 28.40 -7.66 14.84
C PRO A 408 27.02 -7.01 15.07
N ALA A 409 25.93 -7.78 15.06
CA ALA A 409 24.57 -7.25 15.21
C ALA A 409 24.34 -6.51 16.53
N ASN A 410 25.11 -6.81 17.58
CA ASN A 410 25.02 -6.10 18.86
C ASN A 410 25.78 -4.75 18.92
N MET A 411 26.33 -4.27 17.81
CA MET A 411 26.91 -2.93 17.73
C MET A 411 25.81 -1.86 17.61
N LYS A 412 25.85 -0.82 18.43
CA LYS A 412 24.90 0.32 18.35
C LYS A 412 24.93 1.07 17.01
N GLU A 413 26.03 0.95 16.27
CA GLU A 413 26.19 1.61 14.98
C GLU A 413 25.42 0.92 13.85
N VAL A 414 24.97 -0.32 14.03
CA VAL A 414 24.22 -1.07 13.00
C VAL A 414 22.74 -1.17 13.37
N ILE A 415 21.95 -1.77 12.48
CA ILE A 415 20.55 -2.12 12.74
C ILE A 415 20.49 -3.64 12.91
N SER A 416 20.11 -4.07 14.10
CA SER A 416 20.02 -5.47 14.51
C SER A 416 18.61 -6.01 14.27
N VAL A 417 18.49 -7.06 13.44
CA VAL A 417 17.19 -7.56 12.98
C VAL A 417 16.92 -8.97 13.50
N GLY A 418 15.94 -9.09 14.38
CA GLY A 418 15.41 -10.35 14.91
C GLY A 418 14.30 -10.92 14.04
N ALA A 419 13.55 -11.89 14.56
CA ALA A 419 12.71 -12.78 13.74
C ALA A 419 11.37 -13.13 14.38
N THR A 420 10.30 -12.94 13.62
CA THR A 420 8.94 -13.39 13.93
C THR A 420 8.48 -14.46 12.95
N ASN A 421 7.45 -15.21 13.33
CA ASN A 421 6.72 -16.08 12.42
C ASN A 421 5.51 -15.35 11.80
N LYS A 422 4.74 -16.05 10.96
CA LYS A 422 3.50 -15.54 10.32
C LYS A 422 2.34 -15.20 11.26
N PHE A 423 2.56 -15.26 12.57
CA PHE A 423 1.60 -14.93 13.62
C PHE A 423 2.07 -13.75 14.49
N ASP A 424 3.13 -13.04 14.08
CA ASP A 424 3.83 -12.01 14.86
C ASP A 424 4.42 -12.48 16.19
N GLN A 425 4.61 -13.79 16.34
CA GLN A 425 5.27 -14.34 17.51
C GLN A 425 6.76 -14.40 17.25
N ARG A 426 7.56 -13.94 18.21
CA ARG A 426 9.00 -14.17 18.19
C ARG A 426 9.27 -15.66 18.03
N TRP A 427 10.02 -16.02 17.01
CA TRP A 427 10.31 -17.43 16.78
C TRP A 427 11.45 -17.92 17.71
N PRO A 428 11.43 -19.18 18.22
CA PRO A 428 12.35 -19.61 19.28
C PRO A 428 13.84 -19.39 19.03
N TYR A 429 14.34 -19.49 17.78
CA TYR A 429 15.75 -19.21 17.49
C TYR A 429 16.13 -17.73 17.60
N SER A 430 15.16 -16.83 17.51
CA SER A 430 15.40 -15.39 17.56
C SER A 430 15.91 -14.99 18.95
N PRO A 431 16.94 -14.14 19.06
CA PRO A 431 17.46 -13.72 20.36
C PRO A 431 16.44 -12.82 21.04
N TYR A 432 16.31 -12.94 22.36
CA TYR A 432 15.37 -12.17 23.18
C TYR A 432 15.98 -11.62 24.48
N TYR A 433 17.24 -11.94 24.72
CA TYR A 433 18.00 -11.51 25.87
C TYR A 433 19.07 -10.54 25.37
N SER A 434 18.78 -9.24 25.40
CA SER A 434 19.81 -8.25 25.10
C SER A 434 20.63 -7.98 26.36
N LEU A 435 21.96 -7.98 26.19
CA LEU A 435 22.80 -7.18 27.07
C LEU A 435 22.81 -5.79 26.42
N ALA A 436 22.11 -4.82 27.03
CA ALA A 436 22.08 -3.41 26.61
C ALA A 436 21.43 -3.13 25.23
N ASP A 437 20.12 -3.38 25.12
CA ASP A 437 19.26 -2.83 24.04
C ASP A 437 19.74 -3.11 22.61
N SER A 438 20.40 -4.25 22.41
CA SER A 438 21.14 -4.58 21.19
C SER A 438 20.29 -5.14 20.04
N LEU A 439 18.98 -5.30 20.24
CA LEU A 439 18.04 -5.75 19.20
C LEU A 439 17.21 -4.52 18.82
N ASP A 440 17.20 -4.14 17.54
CA ASP A 440 16.50 -2.91 17.13
C ASP A 440 15.08 -3.19 16.67
N LEU A 441 14.85 -4.20 15.85
CA LEU A 441 13.51 -4.55 15.35
C LEU A 441 13.48 -6.01 14.93
N VAL A 442 12.29 -6.52 14.63
CA VAL A 442 12.10 -7.87 14.09
C VAL A 442 11.42 -7.82 12.72
N ALA A 443 11.57 -8.87 11.92
CA ALA A 443 10.78 -9.04 10.70
C ALA A 443 10.40 -10.52 10.49
N PRO A 444 9.39 -10.82 9.65
CA PRO A 444 8.97 -12.18 9.37
C PRO A 444 10.11 -13.06 8.86
N SER A 445 10.20 -14.29 9.34
CA SER A 445 11.39 -15.13 9.18
C SER A 445 11.08 -16.63 9.12
N GLY A 446 9.89 -17.03 9.55
CA GLY A 446 9.33 -18.35 9.33
C GLY A 446 8.91 -19.10 10.59
N ASP A 447 8.09 -20.15 10.42
CA ASP A 447 7.53 -20.98 11.50
C ASP A 447 8.03 -22.45 11.50
N VAL A 448 9.04 -22.76 10.68
CA VAL A 448 9.57 -24.13 10.50
C VAL A 448 11.04 -24.24 10.91
N ASN A 449 11.42 -23.69 12.07
CA ASN A 449 12.83 -23.62 12.50
C ASN A 449 13.72 -22.99 11.39
N LEU A 450 14.99 -23.39 11.29
CA LEU A 450 15.89 -22.92 10.24
C LEU A 450 15.56 -23.48 8.85
N PHE A 451 14.60 -24.41 8.74
CA PHE A 451 14.12 -24.86 7.43
C PHE A 451 13.19 -23.84 6.79
N GLY A 452 12.58 -22.93 7.58
CA GLY A 452 11.80 -21.81 7.09
C GLY A 452 10.57 -22.13 6.22
N ASP A 453 9.79 -21.09 5.95
CA ASP A 453 8.63 -21.06 5.06
C ASP A 453 8.54 -19.72 4.30
N ILE A 454 9.65 -18.97 4.23
CA ILE A 454 9.77 -17.74 3.45
C ILE A 454 10.10 -18.10 2.00
N TRP A 455 9.28 -17.61 1.08
CA TRP A 455 9.49 -17.74 -0.36
C TRP A 455 10.47 -16.70 -0.87
N THR A 456 11.52 -17.16 -1.56
CA THR A 456 12.56 -16.32 -2.15
C THR A 456 13.29 -17.05 -3.29
N MET A 457 14.24 -16.37 -3.94
CA MET A 457 15.13 -16.94 -4.95
C MET A 457 16.05 -18.02 -4.36
N ASP A 458 16.50 -18.93 -5.21
CA ASP A 458 17.44 -20.00 -4.93
C ASP A 458 18.51 -20.03 -6.04
N ILE A 459 19.65 -20.67 -5.80
CA ILE A 459 20.64 -20.85 -6.87
C ILE A 459 20.19 -21.97 -7.80
N ALA A 460 20.53 -21.85 -9.07
CA ALA A 460 20.22 -22.86 -10.06
C ALA A 460 21.05 -24.14 -9.82
N GLY A 461 20.47 -25.28 -10.20
CA GLY A 461 21.19 -26.55 -10.19
C GLY A 461 21.13 -27.31 -8.86
N LEU A 462 22.13 -28.16 -8.61
CA LEU A 462 22.08 -29.17 -7.52
C LEU A 462 22.52 -28.63 -6.15
N GLY A 463 23.10 -27.43 -6.11
CA GLY A 463 23.54 -26.75 -4.89
C GLY A 463 22.43 -25.97 -4.18
N GLY A 464 21.32 -25.68 -4.88
CA GLY A 464 20.17 -24.97 -4.33
C GLY A 464 19.42 -25.73 -3.25
N TYR A 465 18.60 -25.01 -2.49
CA TYR A 465 17.64 -25.59 -1.55
C TYR A 465 16.64 -26.55 -2.24
N ASN A 466 16.41 -26.39 -3.56
CA ASN A 466 15.64 -27.29 -4.44
C ASN A 466 16.46 -27.70 -5.70
N PRO A 467 16.48 -28.99 -6.15
CA PRO A 467 15.67 -30.14 -5.75
C PRO A 467 16.32 -31.05 -4.68
N GLY A 468 17.36 -30.60 -3.98
CA GLY A 468 17.85 -31.28 -2.78
C GLY A 468 18.78 -32.49 -2.98
N THR A 469 19.63 -32.51 -4.00
CA THR A 469 20.59 -33.64 -4.19
C THR A 469 21.86 -33.57 -3.33
N GLY A 470 22.02 -32.56 -2.47
CA GLY A 470 23.12 -32.51 -1.49
C GLY A 470 22.75 -32.84 -0.03
N CYS A 471 21.48 -32.67 0.38
CA CYS A 471 21.12 -32.62 1.81
C CYS A 471 19.80 -33.34 2.19
N GLY A 472 19.27 -34.25 1.36
CA GLY A 472 18.25 -35.21 1.78
C GLY A 472 16.78 -34.76 1.76
N GLY A 473 16.45 -33.65 1.10
CA GLY A 473 15.05 -33.27 0.84
C GLY A 473 14.57 -33.75 -0.51
N ALA A 474 13.38 -34.36 -0.59
CA ALA A 474 12.73 -34.60 -1.89
C ALA A 474 12.44 -33.25 -2.60
N PRO A 475 12.42 -33.22 -3.94
CA PRO A 475 11.94 -32.06 -4.70
C PRO A 475 10.53 -31.71 -4.23
N LEU A 476 10.33 -30.46 -3.81
CA LEU A 476 9.04 -30.02 -3.28
C LEU A 476 8.04 -29.75 -4.41
N GLU A 477 8.48 -29.23 -5.55
CA GLU A 477 7.58 -28.75 -6.61
C GLU A 477 8.12 -28.98 -8.03
N ALA A 478 7.20 -29.06 -9.00
CA ALA A 478 7.46 -29.57 -10.35
C ALA A 478 7.94 -28.52 -11.36
N TYR A 479 8.07 -27.23 -10.99
CA TYR A 479 8.14 -26.16 -12.00
C TYR A 479 9.25 -25.10 -11.88
N SER A 480 10.08 -25.04 -10.83
CA SER A 480 11.39 -24.37 -10.93
C SER A 480 12.29 -24.74 -9.75
N ASN A 481 13.55 -25.09 -10.03
CA ASN A 481 14.57 -25.36 -9.01
C ASN A 481 15.24 -24.07 -8.51
N ASN A 482 14.92 -22.92 -9.10
CA ASN A 482 15.57 -21.64 -8.79
C ASN A 482 14.80 -20.83 -7.73
N TYR A 483 13.80 -21.42 -7.08
CA TYR A 483 13.04 -20.79 -6.01
C TYR A 483 12.90 -21.73 -4.84
N THR A 484 12.79 -21.16 -3.64
CA THR A 484 12.71 -21.93 -2.41
C THR A 484 11.71 -21.33 -1.44
N ARG A 485 11.09 -22.21 -0.66
CA ARG A 485 10.39 -21.88 0.59
C ARG A 485 11.17 -22.35 1.81
N ARG A 486 12.37 -22.88 1.62
CA ARG A 486 13.21 -23.49 2.66
C ARG A 486 14.19 -22.48 3.28
N PHE A 487 13.79 -21.22 3.33
CA PHE A 487 14.62 -20.14 3.87
C PHE A 487 13.96 -19.55 5.11
N GLY A 488 14.77 -19.36 6.15
CA GLY A 488 14.34 -18.84 7.43
C GLY A 488 15.53 -18.45 8.31
N GLY A 489 15.31 -18.26 9.61
CA GLY A 489 16.33 -17.69 10.48
C GLY A 489 16.36 -16.16 10.39
N THR A 490 17.05 -15.49 11.32
CA THR A 490 17.21 -14.02 11.27
C THR A 490 17.79 -13.53 9.94
N SER A 491 18.43 -14.42 9.17
CA SER A 491 18.87 -14.23 7.79
C SER A 491 17.76 -13.94 6.78
N ALA A 492 16.51 -14.39 7.03
CA ALA A 492 15.35 -14.02 6.23
C ALA A 492 14.76 -12.66 6.65
N ALA A 493 14.95 -12.25 7.91
CA ALA A 493 14.43 -10.99 8.44
C ALA A 493 15.33 -9.78 8.06
N CYS A 494 16.64 -9.92 8.21
CA CYS A 494 17.63 -8.88 7.88
C CYS A 494 17.49 -8.27 6.46
N PRO A 495 17.38 -9.06 5.39
CA PRO A 495 17.25 -8.52 4.03
C PRO A 495 15.94 -7.76 3.83
N GLN A 496 14.86 -8.09 4.55
CA GLN A 496 13.62 -7.30 4.49
C GLN A 496 13.85 -5.89 5.03
N ALA A 497 14.55 -5.75 6.17
CA ALA A 497 14.91 -4.43 6.71
C ALA A 497 15.82 -3.63 5.76
N ALA A 498 16.80 -4.28 5.13
CA ALA A 498 17.65 -3.66 4.13
C ALA A 498 16.87 -3.21 2.88
N GLY A 499 15.90 -4.02 2.43
CA GLY A 499 14.99 -3.69 1.34
C GLY A 499 14.06 -2.53 1.67
N THR A 500 13.51 -2.47 2.89
CA THR A 500 12.67 -1.34 3.34
C THR A 500 13.48 -0.06 3.35
N ALA A 501 14.72 -0.13 3.86
CA ALA A 501 15.62 1.00 3.83
C ALA A 501 15.95 1.45 2.40
N ALA A 502 16.05 0.52 1.46
CA ALA A 502 16.26 0.83 0.06
C ALA A 502 15.05 1.55 -0.56
N LEU A 503 13.83 1.05 -0.33
CA LEU A 503 12.59 1.74 -0.73
C LEU A 503 12.49 3.14 -0.11
N LEU A 504 12.70 3.25 1.20
CA LEU A 504 12.66 4.49 1.96
C LEU A 504 13.67 5.51 1.42
N MET A 505 14.89 5.06 1.17
CA MET A 505 15.96 5.89 0.61
C MET A 505 15.68 6.27 -0.84
N SER A 506 15.08 5.39 -1.65
CA SER A 506 14.63 5.72 -3.01
C SER A 506 13.58 6.82 -2.99
N TYR A 507 12.58 6.71 -2.10
CA TYR A 507 11.55 7.73 -1.95
C TYR A 507 12.14 9.06 -1.43
N ASP A 508 12.99 9.02 -0.40
CA ASP A 508 13.66 10.21 0.14
C ASP A 508 14.50 10.93 -0.94
N ARG A 509 15.35 10.18 -1.67
CA ARG A 509 16.19 10.74 -2.73
C ARG A 509 15.38 11.27 -3.90
N LYS A 510 14.31 10.59 -4.30
CA LYS A 510 13.40 11.05 -5.36
C LYS A 510 12.63 12.31 -4.95
N SER A 511 12.22 12.39 -3.69
CA SER A 511 11.52 13.54 -3.14
C SER A 511 12.46 14.73 -2.92
N ASN A 512 13.76 14.48 -2.77
CA ASN A 512 14.86 15.46 -2.80
C ASN A 512 14.78 16.57 -1.73
N TRP A 513 14.01 16.37 -0.65
CA TRP A 513 13.73 17.44 0.33
C TRP A 513 14.10 17.13 1.79
N ARG A 514 14.29 15.87 2.20
CA ARG A 514 14.92 15.54 3.51
C ARG A 514 16.41 15.28 3.38
N ASN A 515 16.84 14.49 2.37
CA ASN A 515 18.22 14.02 2.23
C ASN A 515 18.75 13.52 3.57
N LEU A 516 18.04 12.54 4.13
CA LEU A 516 18.22 12.08 5.49
C LEU A 516 19.67 11.68 5.74
N ALA A 517 20.18 12.02 6.93
CA ALA A 517 21.45 11.46 7.36
C ALA A 517 21.29 9.96 7.58
N THR A 518 22.39 9.22 7.47
CA THR A 518 22.40 7.76 7.64
C THR A 518 21.72 7.28 8.93
N ASN A 519 21.92 8.01 10.04
CA ASN A 519 21.31 7.65 11.32
C ASN A 519 19.80 7.90 11.32
N ASP A 520 19.30 8.87 10.56
CA ASP A 520 17.87 9.17 10.52
C ASP A 520 17.08 8.02 9.88
N TYR A 521 17.63 7.31 8.88
CA TYR A 521 17.00 6.09 8.36
C TYR A 521 16.84 5.01 9.44
N LYS A 522 17.80 4.89 10.38
CA LYS A 522 17.70 3.93 11.47
C LYS A 522 16.57 4.30 12.42
N GLU A 523 16.52 5.57 12.81
CA GLU A 523 15.50 6.07 13.73
C GLU A 523 14.10 6.01 13.10
N VAL A 524 13.97 6.31 11.80
CA VAL A 524 12.71 6.15 11.06
C VAL A 524 12.26 4.69 11.12
N LEU A 525 13.11 3.73 10.76
CA LEU A 525 12.73 2.31 10.76
C LEU A 525 12.37 1.80 12.16
N LYS A 526 13.12 2.20 13.20
CA LYS A 526 12.82 1.84 14.59
C LYS A 526 11.49 2.40 15.06
N HIS A 527 11.26 3.70 14.87
CA HIS A 527 10.09 4.38 15.42
C HIS A 527 8.83 4.29 14.54
N SER A 528 8.94 3.68 13.35
CA SER A 528 7.79 3.36 12.50
C SER A 528 7.37 1.89 12.58
N ALA A 529 8.13 1.05 13.28
CA ALA A 529 7.80 -0.35 13.49
C ALA A 529 6.42 -0.53 14.19
N ASP A 530 5.76 -1.65 13.88
CA ASP A 530 4.60 -2.12 14.62
C ASP A 530 5.04 -2.68 15.96
N ASP A 531 4.79 -1.91 17.01
CA ASP A 531 5.09 -2.28 18.39
C ASP A 531 4.38 -3.60 18.76
N LEU A 532 5.18 -4.63 19.00
CA LEU A 532 4.73 -5.97 19.39
C LEU A 532 5.18 -6.23 20.82
N GLY A 533 4.29 -6.73 21.67
CA GLY A 533 4.63 -6.98 23.07
C GLY A 533 4.39 -5.75 23.96
N PRO A 534 5.23 -5.52 24.99
CA PRO A 534 5.14 -4.34 25.84
C PRO A 534 5.45 -3.05 25.08
N VAL A 535 4.67 -1.99 25.32
CA VAL A 535 4.81 -0.71 24.60
C VAL A 535 6.24 -0.14 24.66
N GLY A 536 6.74 0.24 23.49
CA GLY A 536 8.06 0.82 23.30
C GLY A 536 9.10 -0.23 22.95
N TRP A 537 10.35 0.01 23.32
CA TRP A 537 11.40 -0.98 23.09
C TRP A 537 11.30 -2.12 24.12
N ASP A 538 11.36 -3.36 23.66
CA ASP A 538 11.50 -4.55 24.50
C ASP A 538 12.54 -5.54 23.96
N ALA A 539 12.92 -6.49 24.82
CA ALA A 539 14.00 -7.42 24.51
C ALA A 539 13.61 -8.54 23.52
N GLU A 540 12.32 -8.84 23.35
CA GLU A 540 11.80 -9.86 22.43
C GLU A 540 11.61 -9.33 21.01
N TYR A 541 11.12 -8.09 20.87
CA TYR A 541 10.73 -7.49 19.58
C TYR A 541 11.54 -6.26 19.18
N GLY A 542 12.42 -5.76 20.06
CA GLY A 542 13.09 -4.47 19.83
C GLY A 542 12.06 -3.36 19.87
N TYR A 543 12.05 -2.47 18.88
CA TYR A 543 11.00 -1.47 18.67
C TYR A 543 9.73 -2.03 18.01
N GLY A 544 9.71 -3.33 17.68
CA GLY A 544 8.58 -4.00 17.03
C GLY A 544 8.92 -4.61 15.68
N ARG A 545 7.87 -5.05 14.99
CA ARG A 545 7.94 -5.60 13.63
C ARG A 545 8.15 -4.47 12.62
N LEU A 546 9.10 -4.67 11.72
CA LEU A 546 9.36 -3.80 10.58
C LEU A 546 8.06 -3.48 9.83
N ASN A 547 7.82 -2.20 9.54
CA ASN A 547 6.68 -1.74 8.75
C ASN A 547 7.16 -0.76 7.67
N ALA A 548 7.11 -1.20 6.41
CA ALA A 548 7.62 -0.45 5.27
C ALA A 548 6.75 0.76 4.95
N MET A 549 5.43 0.61 5.02
CA MET A 549 4.48 1.68 4.77
C MET A 549 4.63 2.81 5.79
N LYS A 550 4.62 2.50 7.09
CA LYS A 550 4.81 3.49 8.16
C LYS A 550 6.16 4.19 8.06
N ALA A 551 7.22 3.49 7.65
CA ALA A 551 8.52 4.12 7.43
C ALA A 551 8.47 5.20 6.33
N LEU A 552 7.82 4.89 5.19
CA LEU A 552 7.63 5.82 4.08
C LEU A 552 6.71 7.00 4.49
N VAL A 553 5.62 6.74 5.19
CA VAL A 553 4.70 7.77 5.71
C VAL A 553 5.37 8.66 6.76
N ALA A 554 6.22 8.11 7.64
CA ALA A 554 6.96 8.90 8.63
C ALA A 554 7.85 9.95 7.97
N ILE A 555 8.29 9.68 6.74
CA ILE A 555 9.01 10.63 5.92
C ILE A 555 8.15 11.54 5.04
N ALA A 556 6.83 11.48 5.17
CA ALA A 556 5.84 12.28 4.42
C ALA A 556 5.02 13.33 5.26
N ARG A 557 5.47 13.71 6.47
CA ARG A 557 4.85 14.73 7.41
C ARG A 557 4.22 15.98 6.74
N GLY A 558 3.30 16.69 7.42
CA GLY A 558 2.65 17.93 6.92
C GLY A 558 1.50 17.74 5.95
N ASP A 559 1.33 16.50 5.53
CA ASP A 559 0.10 15.95 5.03
C ASP A 559 -0.85 15.72 6.23
N ILE A 560 -1.58 16.77 6.58
CA ILE A 560 -2.45 16.84 7.77
C ILE A 560 -3.78 16.12 7.53
N ASN A 561 -4.26 16.16 6.30
CA ASN A 561 -5.43 15.45 5.82
C ASN A 561 -5.12 14.03 5.32
N LYS A 562 -3.84 13.68 5.20
CA LYS A 562 -3.28 12.34 4.92
C LYS A 562 -3.51 11.84 3.49
N ASP A 563 -3.45 12.72 2.50
CA ASP A 563 -3.68 12.41 1.08
C ASP A 563 -2.40 12.13 0.27
N GLY A 564 -1.26 11.99 0.95
CA GLY A 564 0.07 11.77 0.35
C GLY A 564 0.66 13.02 -0.29
N LEU A 565 -0.02 14.17 -0.17
CA LEU A 565 0.40 15.47 -0.66
C LEU A 565 0.32 16.49 0.47
N ILE A 566 1.06 17.58 0.34
CA ILE A 566 0.94 18.73 1.24
C ILE A 566 0.23 19.81 0.42
N ALA A 567 -1.03 20.11 0.77
CA ALA A 567 -2.05 20.87 0.04
C ALA A 567 -2.72 21.99 0.89
N LEU A 568 -3.40 22.95 0.25
CA LEU A 568 -4.08 24.06 0.96
C LEU A 568 -5.18 23.52 1.91
N THR A 569 -5.69 22.32 1.64
CA THR A 569 -6.63 21.57 2.49
C THR A 569 -6.04 21.24 3.87
N ASP A 570 -4.73 21.02 3.97
CA ASP A 570 -4.02 20.74 5.22
C ASP A 570 -4.01 21.94 6.17
N ILE A 571 -3.87 23.15 5.60
CA ILE A 571 -3.96 24.40 6.35
C ILE A 571 -5.37 24.64 6.82
N ILE A 572 -6.37 24.42 5.95
CA ILE A 572 -7.78 24.63 6.29
C ILE A 572 -8.16 23.71 7.46
N TRP A 573 -7.68 22.48 7.49
CA TRP A 573 -7.88 21.55 8.61
C TRP A 573 -7.21 22.02 9.90
N LEU A 574 -5.95 22.43 9.82
CA LEU A 574 -5.19 22.86 10.99
C LEU A 574 -5.77 24.14 11.60
N VAL A 575 -6.20 25.10 10.78
CA VAL A 575 -6.90 26.33 11.21
C VAL A 575 -8.18 25.98 11.96
N ASN A 576 -9.02 25.12 11.37
CA ASN A 576 -10.30 24.75 11.97
C ASN A 576 -10.13 24.05 13.32
N TYR A 577 -9.15 23.15 13.44
CA TYR A 577 -8.85 22.46 14.70
C TYR A 577 -8.37 23.40 15.82
N VAL A 578 -7.62 24.45 15.48
CA VAL A 578 -7.04 25.39 16.46
C VAL A 578 -8.06 26.42 16.96
N PHE A 579 -9.02 26.84 16.13
CA PHE A 579 -10.01 27.86 16.49
C PHE A 579 -11.34 27.31 17.01
N ASP A 580 -11.48 25.99 17.14
CA ASP A 580 -12.66 25.35 17.71
C ASP A 580 -12.79 25.63 19.24
N LYS A 581 -13.99 26.03 19.69
CA LYS A 581 -14.26 26.56 21.05
C LYS A 581 -14.73 25.51 22.07
N ASP A 582 -15.05 24.28 21.65
CA ASP A 582 -15.83 23.32 22.47
C ASP A 582 -15.04 22.14 23.06
N ARG A 583 -13.73 22.29 23.29
CA ARG A 583 -12.92 21.27 23.98
C ARG A 583 -13.12 21.25 25.50
N ILE A 584 -14.20 20.65 25.97
CA ILE A 584 -14.31 20.11 27.35
C ILE A 584 -14.34 18.57 27.28
N ALA A 585 -13.64 17.90 28.21
CA ALA A 585 -13.28 16.47 28.26
C ALA A 585 -14.43 15.42 28.24
N THR A 586 -15.66 15.76 27.86
CA THR A 586 -16.86 14.92 28.08
C THR A 586 -17.81 14.78 26.88
N GLY A 587 -17.37 15.13 25.67
CA GLY A 587 -18.19 15.02 24.45
C GLY A 587 -19.09 16.24 24.21
N CYS A 588 -19.36 16.51 22.93
CA CYS A 588 -20.07 17.70 22.43
C CYS A 588 -21.40 17.93 23.18
N LEU A 589 -21.52 19.07 23.87
CA LEU A 589 -22.76 19.55 24.52
C LEU A 589 -23.26 20.85 23.83
N SER A 590 -24.00 20.69 22.73
CA SER A 590 -25.11 21.56 22.21
C SER A 590 -24.95 23.04 21.75
N SER A 591 -25.58 23.34 20.60
CA SER A 591 -26.49 24.48 20.24
C SER A 591 -26.14 25.54 19.18
N ASP A 592 -24.95 25.53 18.57
CA ASP A 592 -24.69 26.17 17.27
C ASP A 592 -24.04 25.13 16.36
N PRO A 593 -24.71 24.62 15.31
CA PRO A 593 -24.43 23.29 14.77
C PRO A 593 -23.19 23.19 13.87
N GLY A 594 -22.39 24.26 13.76
CA GLY A 594 -21.25 24.36 12.85
C GLY A 594 -19.90 23.85 13.40
N ASN A 595 -19.82 23.46 14.68
CA ASN A 595 -18.56 23.20 15.39
C ASN A 595 -18.50 21.83 16.13
N CYS A 596 -18.53 20.70 15.39
CA CYS A 596 -18.01 19.41 15.89
C CYS A 596 -17.26 18.70 14.74
N TRP A 597 -16.20 19.33 14.20
CA TRP A 597 -15.52 18.81 13.01
C TRP A 597 -14.50 17.72 13.34
N THR A 598 -14.78 16.54 12.81
CA THR A 598 -13.75 15.64 12.28
C THR A 598 -13.21 16.18 10.94
N PRO A 599 -11.91 16.03 10.66
CA PRO A 599 -11.02 15.15 11.43
C PRO A 599 -10.16 15.90 12.46
N THR A 600 -9.91 15.21 13.56
CA THR A 600 -8.92 15.61 14.56
C THR A 600 -7.53 15.34 13.94
N PRO A 601 -6.69 16.37 13.70
CA PRO A 601 -5.40 16.21 13.03
C PRO A 601 -4.47 15.27 13.78
N HIS A 602 -3.66 14.52 13.03
CA HIS A 602 -2.70 13.59 13.63
C HIS A 602 -1.62 14.36 14.39
N LYS A 603 -1.47 14.12 15.70
CA LYS A 603 -0.57 14.92 16.56
C LYS A 603 0.85 15.06 16.04
N GLY A 604 1.46 13.99 15.52
CA GLY A 604 2.81 14.06 14.97
C GLY A 604 2.92 14.75 13.60
N LEU A 605 1.84 14.81 12.81
CA LEU A 605 1.84 15.45 11.48
C LEU A 605 1.33 16.91 11.55
N ALA A 606 0.53 17.22 12.59
CA ALA A 606 -0.15 18.49 12.82
C ALA A 606 0.56 19.42 13.82
N ASP A 607 1.43 18.87 14.68
CA ASP A 607 2.49 19.63 15.37
C ASP A 607 3.58 19.91 14.32
N THR A 608 3.30 20.89 13.46
CA THR A 608 4.10 21.22 12.28
C THR A 608 5.29 22.10 12.63
N ASN A 609 5.28 22.73 13.81
CA ASN A 609 6.36 23.58 14.29
C ASN A 609 7.24 22.91 15.38
N CYS A 610 6.86 21.72 15.84
CA CYS A 610 7.56 20.90 16.83
C CYS A 610 7.72 21.51 18.22
N ASP A 611 6.70 22.25 18.68
CA ASP A 611 6.68 22.83 20.02
C ASP A 611 6.05 21.92 21.09
N GLY A 612 5.57 20.73 20.70
CA GLY A 612 4.97 19.74 21.59
C GLY A 612 3.50 20.03 21.90
N SER A 613 2.92 21.04 21.24
CA SER A 613 1.51 21.40 21.31
C SER A 613 0.97 21.64 19.89
N ILE A 614 -0.37 21.62 19.73
CA ILE A 614 -0.98 21.99 18.45
C ILE A 614 -1.78 23.27 18.68
N GLY A 615 -1.41 24.35 18.00
CA GLY A 615 -1.99 25.67 18.20
C GLY A 615 -1.82 26.63 17.02
N LEU A 616 -2.17 27.90 17.24
CA LEU A 616 -1.99 28.97 16.25
C LEU A 616 -0.59 29.02 15.62
N PRO A 617 0.49 28.76 16.38
CA PRO A 617 1.84 28.67 15.83
C PRO A 617 2.01 27.63 14.72
N ASP A 618 1.38 26.46 14.80
CA ASP A 618 1.39 25.43 13.74
C ASP A 618 0.66 25.89 12.49
N VAL A 619 -0.50 26.53 12.68
CA VAL A 619 -1.28 27.12 11.58
C VAL A 619 -0.48 28.17 10.84
N ILE A 620 0.12 29.10 11.59
CA ILE A 620 0.96 30.18 11.03
C ILE A 620 2.19 29.58 10.33
N TYR A 621 2.75 28.51 10.88
CA TYR A 621 3.90 27.81 10.30
C TYR A 621 3.54 27.15 8.96
N LEU A 622 2.53 26.27 8.94
CA LEU A 622 2.10 25.57 7.73
C LEU A 622 1.55 26.55 6.66
N THR A 623 0.88 27.64 7.06
CA THR A 623 0.39 28.69 6.14
C THR A 623 1.52 29.52 5.53
N ASN A 624 2.49 29.98 6.33
CA ASN A 624 3.69 30.66 5.81
C ASN A 624 4.54 29.72 4.95
N PHE A 625 4.58 28.44 5.30
CA PHE A 625 5.25 27.40 4.52
C PHE A 625 4.61 27.29 3.13
N PHE A 626 3.29 27.19 3.05
CA PHE A 626 2.51 27.17 1.79
C PHE A 626 2.57 28.45 0.95
N TYR A 627 2.46 29.62 1.60
CA TYR A 627 2.39 30.91 0.90
C TYR A 627 3.74 31.30 0.30
N ASN A 628 4.84 30.84 0.91
CA ASN A 628 6.20 31.01 0.39
C ASN A 628 6.67 29.80 -0.46
N ASN A 629 5.98 28.64 -0.42
CA ASN A 629 6.33 27.40 -1.12
C ASN A 629 5.08 26.61 -1.63
N PRO A 630 4.85 26.48 -2.96
CA PRO A 630 3.67 25.80 -3.55
C PRO A 630 3.63 24.26 -3.41
N PRO A 631 2.53 23.57 -3.82
CA PRO A 631 2.32 22.12 -3.64
C PRO A 631 3.49 21.27 -4.17
N GLY A 632 3.94 20.31 -3.37
CA GLY A 632 5.17 19.53 -3.64
C GLY A 632 6.43 20.07 -2.94
N SER A 633 6.27 20.74 -1.81
CA SER A 633 7.38 21.23 -0.97
C SER A 633 7.46 20.43 0.34
N PRO A 634 8.66 20.32 0.99
CA PRO A 634 8.99 19.36 2.04
C PRO A 634 7.96 19.18 3.16
N ALA A 635 7.91 17.99 3.77
CA ALA A 635 7.26 17.89 5.06
C ALA A 635 7.82 18.90 6.07
N PRO A 636 6.97 19.44 6.97
CA PRO A 636 7.41 20.15 8.15
C PRO A 636 8.47 19.34 8.93
N PRO A 637 9.29 20.03 9.73
CA PRO A 637 10.42 19.44 10.43
C PRO A 637 10.03 18.19 11.23
N ILE A 638 10.96 17.24 11.33
CA ILE A 638 10.80 16.07 12.18
C ILE A 638 10.91 16.51 13.65
N CYS A 639 9.86 16.33 14.44
CA CYS A 639 9.89 16.56 15.87
C CYS A 639 10.63 15.42 16.57
N TYR A 640 11.80 15.75 17.15
CA TYR A 640 12.62 14.88 18.00
C TYR A 640 12.47 15.21 19.51
N ARG A 641 11.46 16.01 19.89
CA ARG A 641 11.17 16.38 21.28
C ARG A 641 9.86 15.78 21.76
N TYR A 642 9.89 14.51 22.15
CA TYR A 642 9.36 14.20 23.48
C TYR A 642 10.61 13.90 24.31
N ASP A 643 10.93 14.81 25.23
CA ASP A 643 12.15 14.78 26.03
C ASP A 643 12.38 13.41 26.68
N TYR A 644 13.64 12.98 26.64
CA TYR A 644 14.48 13.25 27.82
C TYR A 644 15.50 14.34 27.54
#